data_AF-A0A925BKJ3-F1
#
_entry.id   AF-A0A925BKJ3-F1
#
_cell.length_a   1.000
_cell.length_b   1.000
_cell.length_c   1.000
_cell.angle_alpha   90.00
_cell.angle_beta   90.00
_cell.angle_gamma   90.00
#
_symmetry.space_group_name_H-M   'P 1'
#
loop_
_entity.id
_entity.type
_entity.pdbx_description
1 polymer ?
#
loop_
_entity_poly.entity_id
_entity_poly.type
_entity_poly.pdbx_seq_one_letter_code
_entity_poly.pdbx_strand_id
1 'polypeptide(L)'
;MIQEMQNRRWGYVTHFDGCDDEPERASVRFVVVSVSEPDASAFRLIKLSAIGCWALVIAVVFWSSSVFAAPASTSERSNLRKAVSFYASFDEALCGDFGGGGMSLSTRFDSATEKGAFDFEPGFDPRIFRIAKQRGVQGGALEVTGVLPRRGRIFFPAKDNIAYRAEGWGGAVSFWLNTNPNTSLQTPFCDPVQITEKGAGNGGIWCDFPDVKPRDMRLGAFPAVPPGGKPIPETAPDAPLVRLVKVGFQVGEWHHVVLSWTNFDTGKPDATAVLYVDGKRIGDLRDRGIAMRWNLEKTGIYIALSYIGLMDEFAVFQRALTDDEVGLLHRTPDLLAELKTPAKSDGVTTSATDLAKLLTRDRNGAPPSPPAFPFDSAAAKKYQQDYATWLGVPTSIRNHAGQELVLVPPGQFLMGSPADEPGRNNSNYDETQHPVRLTQPFYLARHETTVGQFRAFVERTQYVTDGERNDGGHAHDELAVWQHRPGTCWRRPGYAAPLSLADVHPVVHVSHTDAVAYCRWLNDNGMDSVRYDLPTEAEWEWACRAGIATRFWWGDVIDATGKVANVGDTKLREVHPKWPREIMPMNDGHAFPAPVGIYRANAFGLHDTLGNVWEFCSTRFGKYPTELTTNPGDLAPDRGFAVRGGGWSNTPQDARCATRNADPPHFCHSNLGFRVAIKLEVSKN
;
A
#
# COMPACT_ATOMS: atom_id res chain seq x y z
N MET A 1 -39.71 -1.91 24.14
CA MET A 1 -40.75 -2.31 23.17
C MET A 1 -40.15 -2.63 21.80
N ILE A 2 -39.50 -1.70 21.09
CA ILE A 2 -38.85 -1.96 19.77
C ILE A 2 -37.81 -3.09 19.83
N GLN A 3 -37.05 -3.18 20.92
CA GLN A 3 -36.01 -4.21 21.10
C GLN A 3 -36.55 -5.60 21.46
N GLU A 4 -37.79 -5.68 21.97
CA GLU A 4 -38.49 -6.94 22.24
C GLU A 4 -39.27 -7.45 21.01
N MET A 5 -39.56 -6.55 20.07
CA MET A 5 -40.32 -6.81 18.84
C MET A 5 -39.48 -7.41 17.70
N GLN A 6 -38.18 -7.14 17.66
CA GLN A 6 -37.28 -7.73 16.63
C GLN A 6 -37.12 -9.26 16.77
N ASN A 7 -37.36 -9.81 17.97
CA ASN A 7 -37.20 -11.25 18.22
C ASN A 7 -38.43 -12.11 17.89
N ARG A 8 -39.60 -11.53 17.54
CA ARG A 8 -40.86 -12.32 17.43
C ARG A 8 -41.51 -12.36 16.04
N ARG A 9 -40.91 -11.81 14.97
CA ARG A 9 -41.44 -11.82 13.57
C ARG A 9 -42.90 -11.34 13.43
N TRP A 10 -43.21 -10.11 13.82
CA TRP A 10 -44.54 -9.52 13.61
C TRP A 10 -44.51 -8.58 12.42
N GLY A 11 -45.47 -8.71 11.49
CA GLY A 11 -45.67 -7.78 10.38
C GLY A 11 -46.71 -6.72 10.73
N TYR A 12 -46.62 -5.54 10.11
CA TYR A 12 -47.63 -4.48 10.19
C TYR A 12 -48.15 -4.11 8.81
N VAL A 13 -49.40 -3.64 8.75
CA VAL A 13 -49.97 -2.92 7.60
C VAL A 13 -50.28 -1.51 8.07
N THR A 14 -49.74 -0.51 7.39
CA THR A 14 -50.07 0.90 7.61
C THR A 14 -51.28 1.27 6.75
N HIS A 15 -52.30 1.87 7.36
CA HIS A 15 -53.42 2.50 6.66
C HIS A 15 -53.27 4.02 6.78
N PHE A 16 -53.36 4.74 5.67
CA PHE A 16 -53.43 6.19 5.64
C PHE A 16 -54.84 6.58 5.20
N ASP A 17 -55.66 7.04 6.13
CA ASP A 17 -56.90 7.72 5.78
C ASP A 17 -56.55 9.19 5.48
N GLY A 18 -56.63 9.57 4.20
CA GLY A 18 -56.62 10.97 3.80
C GLY A 18 -57.99 11.58 4.09
N CYS A 19 -58.04 12.60 4.94
CA CYS A 19 -59.17 13.52 5.02
C CYS A 19 -58.63 14.90 4.66
N ASP A 20 -59.20 15.51 3.63
CA ASP A 20 -58.92 16.88 3.23
C ASP A 20 -59.27 17.86 4.38
N ASP A 21 -58.47 18.92 4.47
CA ASP A 21 -58.61 20.11 5.34
C ASP A 21 -58.22 19.97 6.84
N GLU A 22 -56.90 19.94 7.12
CA GLU A 22 -56.14 20.74 8.12
C GLU A 22 -54.80 20.04 8.50
N PRO A 23 -53.62 20.71 8.54
CA PRO A 23 -52.33 20.01 8.55
C PRO A 23 -51.77 19.57 9.92
N GLU A 24 -52.48 19.69 11.05
CA GLU A 24 -51.85 19.53 12.37
C GLU A 24 -52.31 18.36 13.26
N ARG A 25 -53.14 17.41 12.78
CA ARG A 25 -53.45 16.18 13.56
C ARG A 25 -53.66 14.93 12.71
N ALA A 26 -52.57 14.28 12.30
CA ALA A 26 -52.63 12.89 11.82
C ALA A 26 -52.45 11.91 13.00
N SER A 27 -53.49 11.15 13.36
CA SER A 27 -53.38 10.05 14.33
C SER A 27 -53.15 8.71 13.60
N VAL A 28 -52.02 8.06 13.85
CA VAL A 28 -51.72 6.72 13.31
C VAL A 28 -52.32 5.65 14.23
N ARG A 29 -53.18 4.78 13.69
CA ARG A 29 -53.65 3.57 14.38
C ARG A 29 -52.94 2.33 13.84
N PHE A 30 -52.30 1.58 14.72
CA PHE A 30 -51.69 0.29 14.38
C PHE A 30 -52.70 -0.83 14.64
N VAL A 31 -53.01 -1.63 13.60
CA VAL A 31 -53.75 -2.88 13.77
C VAL A 31 -52.74 -4.03 13.73
N VAL A 32 -52.64 -4.77 14.84
CA VAL A 32 -51.77 -5.95 14.96
C VAL A 32 -52.57 -7.18 14.55
N VAL A 33 -52.08 -7.93 13.55
CA VAL A 33 -52.66 -9.23 13.19
C VAL A 33 -51.61 -10.32 13.36
N SER A 34 -51.94 -11.33 14.17
CA SER A 34 -51.13 -12.54 14.37
C SER A 34 -51.29 -13.47 13.16
N VAL A 35 -50.18 -13.90 12.56
CA VAL A 35 -50.20 -14.95 11.52
C VAL A 35 -49.39 -16.13 12.05
N SER A 36 -50.08 -17.20 12.45
CA SER A 36 -49.47 -18.48 12.83
C SER A 36 -49.51 -19.44 11.64
N GLU A 37 -48.32 -19.86 11.20
CA GLU A 37 -47.91 -20.99 10.31
C GLU A 37 -48.80 -21.41 9.09
N PRO A 38 -48.19 -21.70 7.93
CA PRO A 38 -48.95 -22.02 6.71
C PRO A 38 -49.30 -23.52 6.66
N ASP A 39 -50.56 -23.88 6.84
CA ASP A 39 -51.06 -25.19 6.40
C ASP A 39 -51.61 -25.10 4.97
N ALA A 40 -51.03 -25.90 4.09
CA ALA A 40 -51.27 -25.90 2.66
C ALA A 40 -52.49 -26.77 2.31
N SER A 41 -53.71 -26.35 2.66
CA SER A 41 -54.93 -26.91 2.05
C SER A 41 -56.21 -26.17 2.45
N ALA A 42 -56.51 -25.02 1.81
CA ALA A 42 -57.88 -24.49 1.72
C ALA A 42 -57.99 -23.34 0.70
N PHE A 43 -58.10 -23.64 -0.60
CA PHE A 43 -58.65 -22.67 -1.55
C PHE A 43 -60.12 -23.01 -1.82
N ARG A 44 -61.03 -22.32 -1.13
CA ARG A 44 -62.44 -22.21 -1.54
C ARG A 44 -62.71 -20.79 -1.99
N LEU A 45 -63.07 -20.64 -3.27
CA LEU A 45 -63.64 -19.41 -3.82
C LEU A 45 -64.90 -19.03 -3.04
N ILE A 46 -64.91 -17.84 -2.43
CA ILE A 46 -66.14 -17.16 -2.03
C ILE A 46 -66.46 -16.15 -3.13
N LYS A 47 -67.53 -16.42 -3.89
CA LYS A 47 -68.20 -15.43 -4.74
C LYS A 47 -68.91 -14.42 -3.84
N LEU A 48 -68.56 -13.14 -3.93
CA LEU A 48 -69.41 -12.05 -3.48
C LEU A 48 -69.75 -11.16 -4.68
N SER A 49 -71.05 -11.13 -4.95
CA SER A 49 -71.74 -10.32 -5.93
C SER A 49 -71.90 -8.88 -5.43
N ALA A 50 -71.67 -7.93 -6.35
CA ALA A 50 -72.26 -6.60 -6.43
C ALA A 50 -71.98 -5.58 -5.30
N ILE A 51 -71.22 -4.53 -5.63
CA ILE A 51 -71.62 -3.11 -5.72
C ILE A 51 -70.36 -2.21 -5.65
N GLY A 52 -70.20 -1.33 -6.64
CA GLY A 52 -69.57 -0.01 -6.48
C GLY A 52 -68.04 0.07 -6.51
N CYS A 53 -67.51 0.52 -7.65
CA CYS A 53 -66.15 1.00 -7.91
C CYS A 53 -65.37 1.54 -6.70
N TRP A 54 -64.30 0.83 -6.31
CA TRP A 54 -63.02 1.38 -5.87
C TRP A 54 -61.91 0.43 -6.35
N ALA A 55 -60.85 0.96 -6.97
CA ALA A 55 -59.74 0.16 -7.46
C ALA A 55 -58.93 -0.41 -6.29
N LEU A 56 -59.13 -1.69 -6.00
CA LEU A 56 -58.35 -2.44 -5.03
C LEU A 56 -57.03 -2.88 -5.70
N VAL A 57 -55.94 -2.16 -5.46
CA VAL A 57 -54.59 -2.65 -5.80
C VAL A 57 -54.16 -3.63 -4.72
N ILE A 58 -54.45 -4.93 -4.91
CA ILE A 58 -53.84 -5.99 -4.11
C ILE A 58 -52.41 -6.18 -4.62
N ALA A 59 -51.43 -5.59 -3.94
CA ALA A 59 -50.04 -5.98 -4.08
C ALA A 59 -49.83 -7.29 -3.31
N VAL A 60 -49.97 -8.43 -4.01
CA VAL A 60 -49.51 -9.72 -3.49
C VAL A 60 -47.98 -9.71 -3.51
N VAL A 61 -47.36 -9.37 -2.38
CA VAL A 61 -45.92 -9.59 -2.20
C VAL A 61 -45.73 -11.09 -2.05
N PHE A 62 -45.31 -11.75 -3.13
CA PHE A 62 -44.76 -13.09 -3.04
C PHE A 62 -43.48 -13.00 -2.19
N TRP A 63 -43.56 -13.40 -0.93
CA TRP A 63 -42.37 -13.86 -0.21
C TRP A 63 -41.94 -15.16 -0.88
N SER A 64 -41.13 -15.06 -1.94
CA SER A 64 -40.19 -16.14 -2.20
C SER A 64 -39.37 -16.26 -0.92
N SER A 65 -39.35 -17.44 -0.32
CA SER A 65 -38.44 -17.79 0.75
C SER A 65 -37.01 -17.77 0.22
N SER A 66 -36.51 -16.57 -0.05
CA SER A 66 -35.09 -16.27 -0.10
C SER A 66 -34.64 -16.47 1.32
N VAL A 67 -34.00 -17.60 1.57
CA VAL A 67 -33.18 -17.80 2.76
C VAL A 67 -32.18 -16.65 2.76
N PHE A 68 -32.47 -15.60 3.52
CA PHE A 68 -31.48 -14.58 3.81
C PHE A 68 -30.39 -15.31 4.61
N ALA A 69 -29.31 -15.66 3.93
CA ALA A 69 -28.10 -16.12 4.58
C ALA A 69 -27.73 -15.08 5.64
N ALA A 70 -27.52 -15.52 6.88
CA ALA A 70 -27.08 -14.64 7.94
C ALA A 70 -25.82 -13.87 7.48
N PRO A 71 -25.68 -12.58 7.80
CA PRO A 71 -24.46 -11.85 7.47
C PRO A 71 -23.26 -12.58 8.07
N ALA A 72 -22.22 -12.83 7.27
CA ALA A 72 -21.00 -13.50 7.72
C ALA A 72 -20.45 -12.79 8.96
N SER A 73 -19.98 -13.58 9.92
CA SER A 73 -19.46 -13.08 11.18
C SER A 73 -18.24 -12.19 10.95
N THR A 74 -18.00 -11.23 11.85
CA THR A 74 -16.80 -10.39 11.84
C THR A 74 -15.50 -11.22 11.79
N SER A 75 -15.51 -12.42 12.39
CA SER A 75 -14.39 -13.36 12.39
C SER A 75 -14.09 -13.93 11.00
N GLU A 76 -15.11 -14.30 10.21
CA GLU A 76 -14.91 -14.87 8.87
C GLU A 76 -14.35 -13.83 7.89
N ARG A 77 -14.90 -12.61 7.92
CA ARG A 77 -14.37 -11.49 7.14
C ARG A 77 -12.92 -11.17 7.51
N SER A 78 -12.58 -11.24 8.80
CA SER A 78 -11.21 -11.02 9.28
C SER A 78 -10.26 -12.14 8.81
N ASN A 79 -10.67 -13.40 8.94
CA ASN A 79 -9.86 -14.55 8.53
C ASN A 79 -9.55 -14.56 7.04
N LEU A 80 -10.50 -14.13 6.22
CA LEU A 80 -10.32 -14.03 4.77
C LEU A 80 -9.32 -12.92 4.41
N ARG A 81 -9.42 -11.74 5.04
CA ARG A 81 -8.46 -10.64 4.86
C ARG A 81 -7.05 -11.02 5.30
N LYS A 82 -6.90 -11.73 6.42
CA LYS A 82 -5.59 -12.24 6.90
C LYS A 82 -4.94 -13.25 5.95
N ALA A 83 -5.73 -13.87 5.08
CA ALA A 83 -5.22 -14.80 4.10
C ALA A 83 -4.70 -14.11 2.82
N VAL A 84 -4.93 -12.81 2.64
CA VAL A 84 -4.43 -12.06 1.48
C VAL A 84 -2.92 -11.83 1.62
N SER A 85 -2.17 -12.12 0.56
CA SER A 85 -0.73 -11.82 0.43
C SER A 85 -0.43 -10.66 -0.51
N PHE A 86 -1.36 -10.36 -1.44
CA PHE A 86 -1.29 -9.22 -2.34
C PHE A 86 -2.71 -8.79 -2.74
N TYR A 87 -2.93 -7.49 -2.89
CA TYR A 87 -4.20 -6.93 -3.31
C TYR A 87 -4.01 -5.61 -4.05
N ALA A 88 -4.70 -5.48 -5.18
CA ALA A 88 -4.75 -4.31 -6.04
C ALA A 88 -6.21 -4.10 -6.48
N SER A 89 -6.82 -3.05 -5.97
CA SER A 89 -8.16 -2.63 -6.35
C SER A 89 -8.20 -1.90 -7.68
N PHE A 90 -7.18 -1.08 -7.97
CA PHE A 90 -7.21 -0.18 -9.12
C PHE A 90 -8.25 0.94 -9.01
N ASP A 91 -8.54 1.39 -7.79
CA ASP A 91 -9.41 2.55 -7.55
C ASP A 91 -8.78 3.87 -8.00
N GLU A 92 -7.58 4.13 -7.50
CA GLU A 92 -6.91 5.43 -7.65
C GLU A 92 -5.62 5.33 -8.49
N ALA A 93 -4.95 4.18 -8.48
CA ALA A 93 -3.67 3.97 -9.14
C ALA A 93 -3.49 2.52 -9.63
N LEU A 94 -2.66 2.36 -10.68
CA LEU A 94 -2.30 1.05 -11.22
C LEU A 94 -1.09 0.46 -10.48
N CYS A 95 -1.31 0.15 -9.21
CA CYS A 95 -0.36 -0.49 -8.31
C CYS A 95 -1.08 -1.39 -7.30
N GLY A 96 -0.33 -2.16 -6.51
CA GLY A 96 -0.86 -2.85 -5.35
C GLY A 96 -1.20 -1.88 -4.23
N ASP A 97 -2.32 -2.13 -3.56
CA ASP A 97 -2.76 -1.44 -2.35
C ASP A 97 -2.23 -2.11 -1.07
N PHE A 98 -2.00 -3.43 -1.14
CA PHE A 98 -1.48 -4.24 -0.05
C PHE A 98 -0.62 -5.37 -0.62
N GLY A 99 0.55 -5.63 -0.03
CA GLY A 99 1.43 -6.71 -0.48
C GLY A 99 2.71 -6.80 0.35
N GLY A 100 3.31 -7.99 0.39
CA GLY A 100 4.61 -8.22 1.03
C GLY A 100 5.80 -7.89 0.13
N GLY A 101 5.59 -7.84 -1.19
CA GLY A 101 6.62 -7.62 -2.21
C GLY A 101 6.45 -6.34 -3.00
N GLY A 102 7.06 -6.29 -4.19
CA GLY A 102 6.96 -5.13 -5.08
C GLY A 102 5.52 -4.87 -5.51
N MET A 103 5.03 -3.64 -5.32
CA MET A 103 3.65 -3.24 -5.59
C MET A 103 3.50 -2.41 -6.88
N SER A 104 4.59 -2.07 -7.54
CA SER A 104 4.55 -1.35 -8.82
C SER A 104 4.45 -2.34 -9.98
N LEU A 105 3.61 -2.02 -10.96
CA LEU A 105 3.58 -2.77 -12.22
C LEU A 105 4.89 -2.57 -13.00
N SER A 106 5.33 -3.64 -13.65
CA SER A 106 6.37 -3.62 -14.67
C SER A 106 5.86 -4.36 -15.91
N THR A 107 6.52 -4.17 -17.04
CA THR A 107 6.16 -4.82 -18.30
C THR A 107 7.23 -5.82 -18.71
N ARG A 108 6.79 -7.01 -19.14
CA ARG A 108 7.65 -8.03 -19.75
C ARG A 108 7.32 -8.14 -21.22
N PHE A 109 8.34 -8.19 -22.07
CA PHE A 109 8.21 -8.51 -23.50
C PHE A 109 8.98 -9.78 -23.84
N ASP A 110 8.55 -10.47 -24.90
CA ASP A 110 9.41 -11.48 -25.52
C ASP A 110 10.63 -10.76 -26.13
N SER A 111 11.82 -11.31 -25.90
CA SER A 111 13.06 -10.64 -26.32
C SER A 111 13.13 -10.50 -27.83
N ALA A 112 13.54 -9.32 -28.29
CA ALA A 112 13.70 -9.05 -29.72
C ALA A 112 14.91 -9.76 -30.34
N THR A 113 15.89 -10.15 -29.53
CA THR A 113 17.20 -10.66 -29.98
C THR A 113 17.41 -12.14 -29.68
N GLU A 114 16.81 -12.66 -28.61
CA GLU A 114 17.02 -14.05 -28.18
C GLU A 114 15.70 -14.82 -28.00
N LYS A 115 15.53 -15.90 -28.77
CA LYS A 115 14.31 -16.72 -28.74
C LYS A 115 14.16 -17.41 -27.38
N GLY A 116 13.09 -17.06 -26.67
CA GLY A 116 12.76 -17.66 -25.37
C GLY A 116 13.36 -16.91 -24.17
N ALA A 117 14.06 -15.81 -24.41
CA ALA A 117 14.41 -14.82 -23.38
C ALA A 117 13.34 -13.73 -23.28
N PHE A 118 13.41 -12.94 -22.20
CA PHE A 118 12.46 -11.87 -21.91
C PHE A 118 13.17 -10.56 -21.59
N ASP A 119 12.63 -9.46 -22.11
CA ASP A 119 13.05 -8.11 -21.77
C ASP A 119 12.09 -7.54 -20.72
N PHE A 120 12.62 -6.89 -19.68
CA PHE A 120 11.83 -6.31 -18.59
C PHE A 120 11.99 -4.80 -18.57
N GLU A 121 10.86 -4.08 -18.51
CA GLU A 121 10.80 -2.63 -18.48
C GLU A 121 10.00 -2.18 -17.25
N PRO A 122 10.51 -1.24 -16.43
CA PRO A 122 9.73 -0.66 -15.34
C PRO A 122 8.47 0.06 -15.86
N GLY A 123 7.37 -0.05 -15.13
CA GLY A 123 6.10 0.61 -15.48
C GLY A 123 5.30 -0.09 -16.58
N PHE A 124 4.39 0.66 -17.20
CA PHE A 124 3.44 0.21 -18.21
C PHE A 124 3.09 1.34 -19.19
N ASP A 125 2.48 1.00 -20.34
CA ASP A 125 2.03 1.99 -21.32
C ASP A 125 0.68 2.62 -20.90
N PRO A 126 0.65 3.91 -20.50
CA PRO A 126 -0.58 4.54 -19.99
C PRO A 126 -1.65 4.76 -21.08
N ARG A 127 -1.30 4.55 -22.36
CA ARG A 127 -2.27 4.61 -23.47
C ARG A 127 -3.10 3.33 -23.57
N ILE A 128 -2.59 2.22 -23.01
CA ILE A 128 -3.23 0.91 -23.03
C ILE A 128 -3.84 0.58 -21.67
N PHE A 129 -3.13 0.89 -20.59
CA PHE A 129 -3.54 0.60 -19.22
C PHE A 129 -3.76 1.90 -18.45
N ARG A 130 -4.95 2.10 -17.92
CA ARG A 130 -5.29 3.30 -17.12
C ARG A 130 -6.39 3.03 -16.11
N ILE A 131 -6.60 3.99 -15.22
CA ILE A 131 -7.72 3.95 -14.27
C ILE A 131 -8.99 4.46 -14.94
N ALA A 132 -10.02 3.61 -15.01
CA ALA A 132 -11.38 4.03 -15.29
C ALA A 132 -12.10 4.38 -13.99
N LYS A 133 -12.04 5.66 -13.62
CA LYS A 133 -12.65 6.18 -12.39
C LYS A 133 -14.14 5.89 -12.33
N GLN A 134 -14.64 5.46 -11.17
CA GLN A 134 -16.07 5.22 -10.90
C GLN A 134 -16.72 4.20 -11.85
N ARG A 135 -15.91 3.30 -12.42
CA ARG A 135 -16.37 2.23 -13.31
C ARG A 135 -16.04 0.83 -12.79
N GLY A 136 -15.43 0.72 -11.60
CA GLY A 136 -15.21 -0.55 -10.92
C GLY A 136 -16.49 -1.22 -10.44
N VAL A 137 -16.35 -2.45 -9.98
CA VAL A 137 -17.33 -3.11 -9.11
C VAL A 137 -17.52 -2.26 -7.86
N GLN A 138 -16.43 -1.64 -7.39
CA GLN A 138 -16.39 -0.57 -6.39
C GLN A 138 -15.36 0.45 -6.88
N GLY A 139 -15.63 1.75 -6.75
CA GLY A 139 -14.65 2.79 -7.09
C GLY A 139 -14.13 2.73 -8.55
N GLY A 140 -12.81 2.71 -8.71
CA GLY A 140 -12.14 2.69 -10.00
C GLY A 140 -11.90 1.27 -10.52
N ALA A 141 -11.34 1.13 -11.72
CA ALA A 141 -10.90 -0.15 -12.24
C ALA A 141 -9.72 0.03 -13.18
N LEU A 142 -8.93 -1.04 -13.37
CA LEU A 142 -7.99 -1.14 -14.47
C LEU A 142 -8.77 -1.25 -15.78
N GLU A 143 -8.67 -0.22 -16.62
CA GLU A 143 -9.15 -0.25 -18.00
C GLU A 143 -8.03 -0.62 -18.95
N VAL A 144 -8.29 -1.63 -19.77
CA VAL A 144 -7.37 -2.14 -20.79
C VAL A 144 -7.98 -1.92 -22.17
N THR A 145 -7.37 -1.05 -22.97
CA THR A 145 -7.94 -0.62 -24.26
C THR A 145 -7.25 -1.21 -25.48
N GLY A 146 -6.19 -2.01 -25.29
CA GLY A 146 -5.41 -2.56 -26.39
C GLY A 146 -4.45 -3.66 -25.96
N VAL A 147 -3.63 -4.12 -26.90
CA VAL A 147 -2.67 -5.20 -26.69
C VAL A 147 -1.26 -4.67 -26.92
N LEU A 148 -0.33 -5.04 -26.04
CA LEU A 148 1.08 -4.70 -26.18
C LEU A 148 1.73 -5.46 -27.36
N PRO A 149 2.70 -4.86 -28.06
CA PRO A 149 3.49 -5.56 -29.06
C PRO A 149 4.36 -6.66 -28.43
N ARG A 150 4.95 -7.53 -29.25
CA ARG A 150 5.89 -8.60 -28.81
C ARG A 150 5.37 -9.47 -27.66
N ARG A 151 4.05 -9.72 -27.64
CA ARG A 151 3.35 -10.47 -26.57
C ARG A 151 3.65 -9.91 -25.17
N GLY A 152 3.75 -8.58 -25.11
CA GLY A 152 3.98 -7.83 -23.91
C GLY A 152 2.87 -8.02 -22.90
N ARG A 153 3.22 -7.98 -21.61
CA ARG A 153 2.30 -8.18 -20.50
C ARG A 153 2.79 -7.46 -19.26
N ILE A 154 1.86 -6.82 -18.56
CA ILE A 154 2.14 -6.18 -17.28
C ILE A 154 2.11 -7.21 -16.16
N PHE A 155 2.89 -6.99 -15.11
CA PHE A 155 2.98 -7.91 -13.98
C PHE A 155 3.39 -7.23 -12.68
N PHE A 156 3.02 -7.87 -11.58
CA PHE A 156 3.64 -7.67 -10.28
C PHE A 156 4.67 -8.77 -10.02
N PRO A 157 5.80 -8.48 -9.34
CA PRO A 157 6.73 -9.52 -8.89
C PRO A 157 6.00 -10.53 -8.00
N ALA A 158 6.25 -11.83 -8.20
CA ALA A 158 5.66 -12.86 -7.35
C ALA A 158 6.35 -12.97 -5.99
N LYS A 159 7.66 -12.69 -5.93
CA LYS A 159 8.42 -12.69 -4.68
C LYS A 159 7.74 -11.82 -3.62
N ASP A 160 7.54 -12.40 -2.45
CA ASP A 160 6.87 -11.83 -1.27
C ASP A 160 5.37 -11.47 -1.45
N ASN A 161 4.83 -11.56 -2.68
CA ASN A 161 3.41 -11.40 -2.98
C ASN A 161 2.66 -12.75 -3.12
N ILE A 162 3.39 -13.86 -3.26
CA ILE A 162 2.85 -15.22 -3.30
C ILE A 162 3.51 -16.12 -2.26
N ALA A 163 2.72 -16.93 -1.56
CA ALA A 163 3.19 -17.80 -0.47
C ALA A 163 3.75 -19.16 -0.95
N TYR A 164 4.45 -19.17 -2.09
CA TYR A 164 5.02 -20.38 -2.68
C TYR A 164 6.01 -21.07 -1.74
N ARG A 165 5.94 -22.40 -1.65
CA ARG A 165 6.89 -23.24 -0.92
C ARG A 165 7.19 -24.50 -1.73
N ALA A 166 8.47 -24.82 -1.87
CA ALA A 166 8.92 -25.93 -2.72
C ALA A 166 8.54 -27.33 -2.22
N GLU A 167 8.07 -27.46 -0.97
CA GLU A 167 7.74 -28.76 -0.34
C GLU A 167 6.23 -29.00 -0.20
N GLY A 168 5.41 -28.11 -0.75
CA GLY A 168 3.97 -28.16 -0.55
C GLY A 168 3.39 -26.79 -0.28
N TRP A 169 2.47 -26.34 -1.12
CA TRP A 169 1.81 -25.06 -0.95
C TRP A 169 0.41 -25.04 -1.55
N GLY A 170 -0.36 -24.03 -1.16
CA GLY A 170 -1.65 -23.71 -1.71
C GLY A 170 -1.83 -22.21 -1.77
N GLY A 171 -2.84 -21.76 -2.48
CA GLY A 171 -3.10 -20.35 -2.70
C GLY A 171 -4.42 -20.14 -3.43
N ALA A 172 -4.76 -18.87 -3.63
CA ALA A 172 -5.83 -18.52 -4.53
C ALA A 172 -5.54 -17.18 -5.22
N VAL A 173 -6.18 -16.95 -6.36
CA VAL A 173 -6.31 -15.61 -6.96
C VAL A 173 -7.78 -15.32 -7.17
N SER A 174 -8.22 -14.13 -6.74
CA SER A 174 -9.57 -13.60 -6.93
C SER A 174 -9.48 -12.32 -7.75
N PHE A 175 -10.40 -12.11 -8.69
CA PHE A 175 -10.47 -10.89 -9.48
C PHE A 175 -11.84 -10.75 -10.14
N TRP A 176 -12.19 -9.53 -10.54
CA TRP A 176 -13.40 -9.25 -11.28
C TRP A 176 -13.08 -8.84 -12.71
N LEU A 177 -13.91 -9.28 -13.66
CA LEU A 177 -13.79 -8.98 -15.08
C LEU A 177 -15.07 -8.35 -15.62
N ASN A 178 -14.91 -7.38 -16.51
CA ASN A 178 -15.99 -6.83 -17.33
C ASN A 178 -15.53 -6.78 -18.79
N THR A 179 -15.95 -7.77 -19.57
CA THR A 179 -15.62 -7.88 -20.99
C THR A 179 -16.62 -8.79 -21.70
N ASN A 180 -16.67 -8.70 -23.03
CA ASN A 180 -17.26 -9.75 -23.85
C ASN A 180 -16.12 -10.52 -24.55
N PRO A 181 -15.82 -11.76 -24.15
CA PRO A 181 -14.71 -12.52 -24.70
C PRO A 181 -14.92 -12.87 -26.18
N ASN A 182 -16.16 -12.87 -26.68
CA ASN A 182 -16.45 -13.16 -28.08
C ASN A 182 -16.23 -11.97 -29.01
N THR A 183 -16.40 -10.73 -28.54
CA THR A 183 -16.38 -9.53 -29.38
C THR A 183 -15.28 -8.52 -29.02
N SER A 184 -14.83 -8.47 -27.77
CA SER A 184 -13.87 -7.45 -27.30
C SER A 184 -12.41 -7.85 -27.53
N LEU A 185 -12.10 -9.14 -27.54
CA LEU A 185 -10.72 -9.63 -27.62
C LEU A 185 -10.17 -9.55 -29.04
N GLN A 186 -8.98 -8.97 -29.19
CA GLN A 186 -8.31 -8.76 -30.48
C GLN A 186 -7.38 -9.91 -30.90
N THR A 187 -7.16 -10.89 -30.02
CA THR A 187 -6.24 -12.01 -30.24
C THR A 187 -6.98 -13.36 -30.19
N PRO A 188 -6.42 -14.42 -30.82
CA PRO A 188 -6.98 -15.77 -30.73
C PRO A 188 -7.07 -16.30 -29.30
N PHE A 189 -6.19 -15.87 -28.40
CA PHE A 189 -6.19 -16.27 -26.99
C PHE A 189 -5.97 -15.05 -26.10
N CYS A 190 -6.50 -15.09 -24.89
CA CYS A 190 -6.40 -14.02 -23.90
C CYS A 190 -6.29 -14.66 -22.51
N ASP A 191 -5.31 -14.21 -21.73
CA ASP A 191 -5.11 -14.69 -20.36
C ASP A 191 -5.33 -13.50 -19.42
N PRO A 192 -6.53 -13.34 -18.81
CA PRO A 192 -6.73 -12.29 -17.82
C PRO A 192 -5.70 -12.35 -16.69
N VAL A 193 -5.33 -13.56 -16.24
CA VAL A 193 -4.33 -13.77 -15.19
C VAL A 193 -3.44 -14.95 -15.53
N GLN A 194 -2.14 -14.80 -15.35
CA GLN A 194 -1.15 -15.86 -15.49
C GLN A 194 -0.06 -15.70 -14.42
N ILE A 195 0.27 -16.77 -13.70
CA ILE A 195 1.39 -16.81 -12.76
C ILE A 195 2.37 -17.85 -13.26
N THR A 196 3.59 -17.42 -13.56
CA THR A 196 4.63 -18.33 -14.11
C THR A 196 6.02 -17.69 -14.06
N GLU A 197 7.06 -18.54 -14.06
CA GLU A 197 8.45 -18.10 -14.27
C GLU A 197 8.79 -17.96 -15.76
N LYS A 198 8.31 -18.91 -16.57
CA LYS A 198 8.71 -19.04 -17.98
C LYS A 198 7.53 -18.97 -18.94
N GLY A 199 6.41 -19.59 -18.62
CA GLY A 199 5.21 -19.58 -19.47
C GLY A 199 4.13 -20.55 -19.00
N ALA A 200 2.89 -20.32 -19.44
CA ALA A 200 1.69 -21.07 -19.05
C ALA A 200 1.84 -22.60 -19.08
N GLY A 201 2.56 -23.14 -20.07
CA GLY A 201 2.75 -24.58 -20.24
C GLY A 201 3.96 -25.17 -19.51
N ASN A 202 4.65 -24.39 -18.66
CA ASN A 202 5.83 -24.82 -17.92
C ASN A 202 5.85 -24.16 -16.54
N GLY A 203 5.23 -24.82 -15.56
CA GLY A 203 5.09 -24.29 -14.20
C GLY A 203 4.21 -23.04 -14.25
N GLY A 204 2.96 -23.21 -14.66
CA GLY A 204 2.05 -22.10 -14.88
C GLY A 204 0.69 -22.36 -14.28
N ILE A 205 0.14 -21.34 -13.62
CA ILE A 205 -1.26 -21.28 -13.20
C ILE A 205 -1.88 -20.10 -13.94
N TRP A 206 -3.03 -20.31 -14.58
CA TRP A 206 -3.63 -19.25 -15.39
C TRP A 206 -5.13 -19.40 -15.54
N CYS A 207 -5.77 -18.27 -15.83
CA CYS A 207 -7.13 -18.21 -16.36
C CYS A 207 -7.07 -17.65 -17.78
N ASP A 208 -7.84 -18.23 -18.70
CA ASP A 208 -7.85 -17.79 -20.08
C ASP A 208 -9.22 -17.89 -20.78
N PHE A 209 -9.29 -17.29 -21.97
CA PHE A 209 -10.32 -17.47 -22.97
C PHE A 209 -9.70 -18.01 -24.28
N PRO A 210 -9.82 -19.32 -24.59
CA PRO A 210 -9.26 -19.90 -25.81
C PRO A 210 -10.03 -19.49 -27.08
N ASP A 211 -9.50 -19.84 -28.25
CA ASP A 211 -10.05 -19.43 -29.56
C ASP A 211 -11.30 -20.21 -30.03
N VAL A 212 -11.87 -21.05 -29.17
CA VAL A 212 -13.17 -21.69 -29.45
C VAL A 212 -14.27 -20.63 -29.46
N LYS A 213 -15.29 -20.77 -30.31
CA LYS A 213 -16.40 -19.81 -30.41
C LYS A 213 -17.76 -20.53 -30.26
N PRO A 214 -18.68 -20.06 -29.40
CA PRO A 214 -18.46 -19.06 -28.35
C PRO A 214 -17.33 -19.47 -27.39
N ARG A 215 -16.58 -18.50 -26.87
CA ARG A 215 -15.41 -18.76 -26.02
C ARG A 215 -15.80 -19.50 -24.75
N ASP A 216 -14.98 -20.48 -24.43
CA ASP A 216 -14.90 -21.08 -23.10
C ASP A 216 -14.11 -20.15 -22.18
N MET A 217 -14.15 -20.43 -20.87
CA MET A 217 -13.17 -19.94 -19.91
C MET A 217 -12.49 -21.14 -19.26
N ARG A 218 -11.19 -21.05 -19.00
CA ARG A 218 -10.46 -22.16 -18.39
C ARG A 218 -9.62 -21.72 -17.22
N LEU A 219 -9.41 -22.66 -16.30
CA LEU A 219 -8.30 -22.67 -15.35
C LEU A 219 -7.29 -23.70 -15.86
N GLY A 220 -6.03 -23.31 -16.02
CA GLY A 220 -4.93 -24.21 -16.28
C GLY A 220 -3.91 -24.23 -15.14
N ALA A 221 -3.43 -25.42 -14.78
CA ALA A 221 -2.38 -25.61 -13.78
C ALA A 221 -1.34 -26.62 -14.28
N PHE A 222 -0.42 -26.16 -15.13
CA PHE A 222 0.54 -27.04 -15.81
C PHE A 222 1.83 -27.17 -14.99
N PRO A 223 2.32 -28.40 -14.75
CA PRO A 223 3.58 -28.61 -14.05
C PRO A 223 4.75 -28.07 -14.86
N ALA A 224 5.84 -27.75 -14.17
CA ALA A 224 7.11 -27.45 -14.78
C ALA A 224 7.62 -28.65 -15.56
N VAL A 225 8.15 -28.37 -16.76
CA VAL A 225 8.74 -29.38 -17.64
C VAL A 225 10.14 -29.71 -17.10
N PRO A 226 10.41 -30.95 -16.67
CA PRO A 226 11.74 -31.34 -16.24
C PRO A 226 12.76 -31.19 -17.38
N PRO A 227 14.07 -31.07 -17.08
CA PRO A 227 15.11 -31.13 -18.10
C PRO A 227 14.95 -32.38 -18.98
N GLY A 228 14.88 -32.20 -20.30
CA GLY A 228 14.66 -33.29 -21.27
C GLY A 228 13.21 -33.80 -21.37
N GLY A 229 12.29 -33.27 -20.55
CA GLY A 229 10.86 -33.58 -20.60
C GLY A 229 10.13 -32.92 -21.76
N LYS A 230 8.93 -33.41 -22.08
CA LYS A 230 8.02 -32.79 -23.05
C LYS A 230 6.86 -32.09 -22.32
N PRO A 231 6.41 -30.91 -22.78
CA PRO A 231 5.23 -30.25 -22.22
C PRO A 231 3.97 -31.09 -22.49
N ILE A 232 3.00 -31.00 -21.58
CA ILE A 232 1.66 -31.58 -21.77
C ILE A 232 0.88 -30.66 -22.72
N PRO A 233 0.40 -31.15 -23.88
CA PRO A 233 -0.43 -30.34 -24.78
C PRO A 233 -1.79 -30.02 -24.13
N GLU A 234 -2.33 -28.83 -24.37
CA GLU A 234 -3.67 -28.45 -23.89
C GLU A 234 -4.81 -29.27 -24.50
N THR A 235 -4.55 -29.94 -25.62
CA THR A 235 -5.47 -30.86 -26.30
C THR A 235 -5.41 -32.27 -25.73
N ALA A 236 -4.47 -32.57 -24.81
CA ALA A 236 -4.38 -33.88 -24.20
C ALA A 236 -5.65 -34.15 -23.35
N PRO A 237 -6.21 -35.38 -23.39
CA PRO A 237 -7.39 -35.73 -22.60
C PRO A 237 -7.21 -35.51 -21.09
N ASP A 238 -5.98 -35.63 -20.61
CA ASP A 238 -5.57 -35.47 -19.21
C ASP A 238 -4.85 -34.13 -18.94
N ALA A 239 -4.98 -33.16 -19.86
CA ALA A 239 -4.45 -31.81 -19.63
C ALA A 239 -5.01 -31.23 -18.32
N PRO A 240 -4.19 -30.61 -17.45
CA PRO A 240 -4.63 -30.02 -16.19
C PRO A 240 -5.47 -28.75 -16.43
N LEU A 241 -6.70 -28.94 -16.93
CA LEU A 241 -7.63 -27.89 -17.30
C LEU A 241 -9.01 -28.12 -16.65
N VAL A 242 -9.55 -27.08 -16.03
CA VAL A 242 -10.99 -26.98 -15.72
C VAL A 242 -11.61 -26.04 -16.75
N ARG A 243 -12.79 -26.38 -17.28
CA ARG A 243 -13.43 -25.62 -18.37
C ARG A 243 -14.86 -25.21 -17.99
N LEU A 244 -15.16 -23.92 -18.15
CA LEU A 244 -16.52 -23.40 -18.27
C LEU A 244 -16.83 -23.23 -19.76
N VAL A 245 -17.69 -24.10 -20.29
CA VAL A 245 -18.03 -24.10 -21.72
C VAL A 245 -18.96 -22.93 -22.05
N LYS A 246 -18.65 -22.18 -23.12
CA LYS A 246 -19.44 -21.03 -23.59
C LYS A 246 -19.75 -20.02 -22.46
N VAL A 247 -18.72 -19.33 -21.99
CA VAL A 247 -18.76 -18.48 -20.78
C VAL A 247 -19.87 -17.41 -20.78
N GLY A 248 -20.23 -16.87 -21.95
CA GLY A 248 -21.41 -16.00 -22.11
C GLY A 248 -21.29 -14.55 -21.61
N PHE A 249 -20.15 -14.14 -21.04
CA PHE A 249 -19.95 -12.79 -20.48
C PHE A 249 -20.23 -11.65 -21.47
N GLN A 250 -20.77 -10.54 -20.97
CA GLN A 250 -21.08 -9.34 -21.74
C GLN A 250 -20.34 -8.10 -21.22
N VAL A 251 -20.12 -7.13 -22.11
CA VAL A 251 -19.66 -5.79 -21.69
C VAL A 251 -20.77 -5.12 -20.87
N GLY A 252 -20.40 -4.54 -19.73
CA GLY A 252 -21.34 -3.95 -18.77
C GLY A 252 -21.71 -4.88 -17.62
N GLU A 253 -21.36 -6.16 -17.70
CA GLU A 253 -21.58 -7.15 -16.63
C GLU A 253 -20.24 -7.46 -15.94
N TRP A 254 -20.25 -7.37 -14.61
CA TRP A 254 -19.10 -7.73 -13.78
C TRP A 254 -19.21 -9.20 -13.35
N HIS A 255 -18.16 -9.97 -13.62
CA HIS A 255 -18.06 -11.37 -13.25
C HIS A 255 -16.89 -11.62 -12.31
N HIS A 256 -17.15 -12.30 -11.20
CA HIS A 256 -16.15 -12.66 -10.20
C HIS A 256 -15.51 -14.00 -10.54
N VAL A 257 -14.18 -14.07 -10.60
CA VAL A 257 -13.45 -15.29 -10.94
C VAL A 257 -12.45 -15.60 -9.83
N VAL A 258 -12.43 -16.87 -9.40
CA VAL A 258 -11.44 -17.36 -8.43
C VAL A 258 -10.78 -18.63 -8.93
N LEU A 259 -9.45 -18.65 -8.85
CA LEU A 259 -8.63 -19.85 -8.99
C LEU A 259 -8.12 -20.22 -7.59
N SER A 260 -8.39 -21.42 -7.08
CA SER A 260 -7.97 -21.85 -5.73
C SER A 260 -7.27 -23.20 -5.79
N TRP A 261 -6.13 -23.39 -5.14
CA TRP A 261 -5.35 -24.63 -5.23
C TRP A 261 -4.70 -25.05 -3.92
N THR A 262 -4.47 -26.36 -3.78
CA THR A 262 -3.77 -26.97 -2.65
C THR A 262 -2.78 -28.02 -3.12
N ASN A 263 -1.80 -28.32 -2.27
CA ASN A 263 -0.85 -29.43 -2.41
C ASN A 263 -0.04 -29.39 -3.72
N PHE A 264 0.29 -28.20 -4.21
CA PHE A 264 1.26 -28.07 -5.28
C PHE A 264 2.67 -28.30 -4.71
N ASP A 265 3.56 -28.89 -5.49
CA ASP A 265 4.94 -29.21 -5.16
C ASP A 265 5.14 -30.23 -4.00
N THR A 266 4.09 -30.93 -3.57
CA THR A 266 4.18 -31.99 -2.53
C THR A 266 4.92 -33.26 -2.98
N GLY A 267 5.08 -33.42 -4.30
CA GLY A 267 5.60 -34.66 -4.92
C GLY A 267 4.61 -35.83 -4.92
N LYS A 268 3.36 -35.62 -4.48
CA LYS A 268 2.30 -36.65 -4.39
C LYS A 268 1.17 -36.36 -5.38
N PRO A 269 0.35 -37.36 -5.74
CA PRO A 269 -0.80 -37.17 -6.62
C PRO A 269 -2.02 -36.58 -5.87
N ASP A 270 -1.80 -35.58 -5.02
CA ASP A 270 -2.80 -35.00 -4.11
C ASP A 270 -3.06 -33.51 -4.36
N ALA A 271 -2.55 -32.97 -5.47
CA ALA A 271 -2.76 -31.59 -5.88
C ALA A 271 -4.23 -31.37 -6.29
N THR A 272 -4.81 -30.25 -5.84
CA THR A 272 -6.13 -29.81 -6.30
C THR A 272 -6.09 -28.38 -6.81
N ALA A 273 -6.92 -28.08 -7.81
CA ALA A 273 -7.13 -26.72 -8.30
C ALA A 273 -8.57 -26.54 -8.77
N VAL A 274 -9.24 -25.49 -8.32
CA VAL A 274 -10.69 -25.28 -8.49
C VAL A 274 -10.92 -23.94 -9.18
N LEU A 275 -11.82 -23.95 -10.17
CA LEU A 275 -12.32 -22.74 -10.82
C LEU A 275 -13.67 -22.36 -10.24
N TYR A 276 -13.83 -21.10 -9.87
CA TYR A 276 -15.11 -20.50 -9.51
C TYR A 276 -15.43 -19.33 -10.42
N VAL A 277 -16.71 -19.17 -10.74
CA VAL A 277 -17.27 -18.01 -11.44
C VAL A 277 -18.54 -17.58 -10.72
N ASP A 278 -18.66 -16.28 -10.42
CA ASP A 278 -19.80 -15.66 -9.74
C ASP A 278 -20.20 -16.39 -8.45
N GLY A 279 -19.18 -16.67 -7.62
CA GLY A 279 -19.34 -17.38 -6.35
C GLY A 279 -19.65 -18.87 -6.47
N LYS A 280 -19.71 -19.44 -7.69
CA LYS A 280 -20.09 -20.84 -7.92
C LYS A 280 -18.90 -21.67 -8.38
N ARG A 281 -18.77 -22.86 -7.79
CA ARG A 281 -17.77 -23.87 -8.19
C ARG A 281 -18.11 -24.42 -9.58
N ILE A 282 -17.19 -24.26 -10.53
CA ILE A 282 -17.35 -24.76 -11.90
C ILE A 282 -16.84 -26.19 -12.03
N GLY A 283 -15.68 -26.47 -11.43
CA GLY A 283 -15.04 -27.77 -11.48
C GLY A 283 -13.62 -27.71 -10.92
N ASP A 284 -12.96 -28.86 -10.92
CA ASP A 284 -11.67 -29.02 -10.27
C ASP A 284 -10.76 -30.07 -10.89
N LEU A 285 -9.47 -29.87 -10.67
CA LEU A 285 -8.41 -30.85 -10.89
C LEU A 285 -8.15 -31.61 -9.60
N ARG A 286 -8.00 -32.93 -9.70
CA ARG A 286 -7.68 -33.86 -8.60
C ARG A 286 -6.81 -35.01 -9.11
N ASP A 287 -6.38 -35.85 -8.19
CA ASP A 287 -5.71 -37.14 -8.44
C ASP A 287 -4.44 -37.02 -9.29
N ARG A 288 -3.64 -35.98 -9.05
CA ARG A 288 -2.39 -35.72 -9.77
C ARG A 288 -1.39 -34.90 -8.97
N GLY A 289 -0.13 -35.00 -9.36
CA GLY A 289 0.94 -34.17 -8.83
C GLY A 289 1.17 -32.97 -9.75
N ILE A 290 1.33 -31.79 -9.16
CA ILE A 290 1.63 -30.56 -9.88
C ILE A 290 2.86 -29.94 -9.24
N ALA A 291 3.99 -29.94 -9.94
CA ALA A 291 5.24 -29.33 -9.46
C ALA A 291 5.51 -28.04 -10.24
N MET A 292 5.43 -26.89 -9.60
CA MET A 292 5.66 -25.58 -10.22
C MET A 292 7.14 -25.25 -10.33
N ARG A 293 7.97 -25.70 -9.38
CA ARG A 293 9.44 -25.51 -9.39
C ARG A 293 9.90 -24.07 -9.63
N TRP A 294 9.14 -23.11 -9.12
CA TRP A 294 9.40 -21.70 -9.35
C TRP A 294 10.64 -21.19 -8.64
N ASN A 295 11.39 -20.35 -9.34
CA ASN A 295 12.25 -19.35 -8.75
C ASN A 295 11.47 -18.04 -8.60
N LEU A 296 11.15 -17.65 -7.36
CA LEU A 296 10.34 -16.45 -7.09
C LEU A 296 10.98 -15.14 -7.54
N GLU A 297 12.31 -15.06 -7.64
CA GLU A 297 13.00 -13.87 -8.17
C GLU A 297 12.70 -13.64 -9.66
N LYS A 298 12.24 -14.68 -10.37
CA LYS A 298 11.94 -14.65 -11.81
C LYS A 298 10.46 -14.86 -12.11
N THR A 299 9.66 -15.16 -11.10
CA THR A 299 8.23 -15.46 -11.26
C THR A 299 7.44 -14.16 -11.25
N GLY A 300 6.53 -14.03 -12.22
CA GLY A 300 5.62 -12.89 -12.33
C GLY A 300 4.17 -13.29 -12.08
N ILE A 301 3.42 -12.39 -11.47
CA ILE A 301 1.96 -12.40 -11.43
C ILE A 301 1.49 -11.48 -12.55
N TYR A 302 1.32 -12.05 -13.74
CA TYR A 302 0.92 -11.35 -14.95
C TYR A 302 -0.59 -11.13 -14.98
N ILE A 303 -0.99 -9.94 -15.38
CA ILE A 303 -2.40 -9.57 -15.53
C ILE A 303 -2.65 -8.98 -16.92
N ALA A 304 -3.88 -9.12 -17.39
CA ALA A 304 -4.39 -8.55 -18.62
C ALA A 304 -3.60 -8.89 -19.91
N LEU A 305 -3.11 -10.12 -20.04
CA LEU A 305 -2.42 -10.54 -21.27
C LEU A 305 -3.42 -10.65 -22.43
N SER A 306 -3.33 -9.70 -23.36
CA SER A 306 -4.26 -9.56 -24.50
C SER A 306 -5.74 -9.43 -24.09
N TYR A 307 -5.97 -9.07 -22.83
CA TYR A 307 -7.28 -8.76 -22.29
C TYR A 307 -7.69 -7.35 -22.71
N ILE A 308 -8.96 -7.17 -23.05
CA ILE A 308 -9.56 -5.86 -23.34
C ILE A 308 -10.87 -5.79 -22.58
N GLY A 309 -11.02 -4.78 -21.73
CA GLY A 309 -12.13 -4.67 -20.79
C GLY A 309 -11.72 -3.96 -19.51
N LEU A 310 -12.50 -4.18 -18.44
CA LEU A 310 -12.18 -3.70 -17.10
C LEU A 310 -11.83 -4.87 -16.18
N MET A 311 -10.82 -4.67 -15.33
CA MET A 311 -10.46 -5.58 -14.26
C MET A 311 -10.43 -4.83 -12.94
N ASP A 312 -10.89 -5.46 -11.87
CA ASP A 312 -11.03 -4.83 -10.57
C ASP A 312 -10.82 -5.86 -9.43
N GLU A 313 -10.53 -5.36 -8.23
CA GLU A 313 -10.46 -6.12 -6.98
C GLU A 313 -9.59 -7.39 -7.10
N PHE A 314 -8.38 -7.24 -7.66
CA PHE A 314 -7.41 -8.31 -7.88
C PHE A 314 -6.69 -8.67 -6.57
N ALA A 315 -6.82 -9.90 -6.09
CA ALA A 315 -6.24 -10.35 -4.84
C ALA A 315 -5.57 -11.73 -4.96
N VAL A 316 -4.46 -11.92 -4.27
CA VAL A 316 -3.73 -13.19 -4.13
C VAL A 316 -3.78 -13.61 -2.66
N PHE A 317 -4.03 -14.90 -2.42
CA PHE A 317 -4.16 -15.47 -1.09
C PHE A 317 -3.06 -16.49 -0.82
N GLN A 318 -2.56 -16.51 0.42
CA GLN A 318 -1.51 -17.39 0.91
C GLN A 318 -1.97 -18.84 1.17
N ARG A 319 -3.25 -19.12 0.93
CA ARG A 319 -3.86 -20.45 1.04
C ARG A 319 -5.05 -20.56 0.08
N ALA A 320 -5.49 -21.79 -0.16
CA ALA A 320 -6.75 -22.04 -0.83
C ALA A 320 -7.92 -21.40 -0.08
N LEU A 321 -8.91 -20.95 -0.86
CA LEU A 321 -10.21 -20.52 -0.39
C LEU A 321 -11.23 -21.65 -0.47
N THR A 322 -12.13 -21.67 0.51
CA THR A 322 -13.31 -22.55 0.57
C THR A 322 -14.47 -22.01 -0.27
N ASP A 323 -15.44 -22.87 -0.61
CA ASP A 323 -16.65 -22.48 -1.35
C ASP A 323 -17.39 -21.31 -0.68
N ASP A 324 -17.50 -21.31 0.66
CA ASP A 324 -18.17 -20.26 1.43
C ASP A 324 -17.41 -18.93 1.39
N GLU A 325 -16.08 -18.96 1.50
CA GLU A 325 -15.24 -17.77 1.39
C GLU A 325 -15.32 -17.14 -0.01
N VAL A 326 -15.33 -17.97 -1.05
CA VAL A 326 -15.52 -17.51 -2.43
C VAL A 326 -16.92 -16.90 -2.61
N GLY A 327 -17.96 -17.56 -2.09
CA GLY A 327 -19.31 -17.01 -2.10
C GLY A 327 -19.43 -15.69 -1.33
N LEU A 328 -18.67 -15.52 -0.24
CA LEU A 328 -18.62 -14.30 0.54
C LEU A 328 -17.96 -13.14 -0.23
N LEU A 329 -16.82 -13.40 -0.89
CA LEU A 329 -16.14 -12.42 -1.77
C LEU A 329 -17.07 -11.96 -2.90
N HIS A 330 -17.78 -12.90 -3.54
CA HIS A 330 -18.69 -12.55 -4.62
C HIS A 330 -19.84 -11.63 -4.15
N ARG A 331 -20.44 -11.92 -3.00
CA ARG A 331 -21.57 -11.12 -2.46
C ARG A 331 -21.13 -9.81 -1.82
N THR A 332 -19.84 -9.66 -1.54
CA THR A 332 -19.28 -8.49 -0.81
C THR A 332 -18.02 -8.00 -1.54
N PRO A 333 -18.14 -7.37 -2.72
CA PRO A 333 -16.98 -7.00 -3.53
C PRO A 333 -16.02 -6.03 -2.83
N ASP A 334 -16.50 -5.22 -1.89
CA ASP A 334 -15.73 -4.29 -1.07
C ASP A 334 -15.08 -4.94 0.17
N LEU A 335 -15.22 -6.26 0.38
CA LEU A 335 -14.73 -6.94 1.58
C LEU A 335 -13.22 -6.75 1.81
N LEU A 336 -12.46 -6.62 0.71
CA LEU A 336 -11.03 -6.39 0.75
C LEU A 336 -10.65 -4.91 0.73
N ALA A 337 -11.60 -3.98 0.59
CA ALA A 337 -11.32 -2.55 0.57
C ALA A 337 -10.69 -2.06 1.90
N GLU A 338 -10.96 -2.75 3.01
CA GLU A 338 -10.28 -2.53 4.30
C GLU A 338 -8.78 -2.87 4.27
N LEU A 339 -8.25 -3.46 3.19
CA LEU A 339 -6.81 -3.62 2.95
C LEU A 339 -6.18 -2.39 2.27
N LYS A 340 -6.97 -1.57 1.56
CA LYS A 340 -6.54 -0.28 0.94
C LYS A 340 -6.10 0.70 2.01
N THR A 341 -6.86 0.70 3.10
CA THR A 341 -6.38 1.23 4.37
C THR A 341 -5.48 0.15 4.93
N PRO A 342 -4.20 0.39 5.26
CA PRO A 342 -3.33 -0.70 5.69
C PRO A 342 -4.01 -1.46 6.83
N ALA A 343 -4.36 -2.72 6.57
CA ALA A 343 -4.93 -3.60 7.56
C ALA A 343 -4.03 -3.58 8.79
N LYS A 344 -4.63 -3.55 9.99
CA LYS A 344 -3.93 -3.93 11.22
C LYS A 344 -3.26 -5.28 10.96
N SER A 345 -1.96 -5.23 10.75
CA SER A 345 -1.25 -6.19 9.92
C SER A 345 -0.83 -7.48 10.59
N ASP A 346 -1.34 -7.97 11.74
CA ASP A 346 -1.01 -9.24 12.44
C ASP A 346 0.40 -9.90 12.34
N GLY A 347 1.42 -9.24 11.80
CA GLY A 347 2.84 -9.54 11.97
C GLY A 347 3.24 -8.87 13.27
N VAL A 348 2.68 -9.36 14.38
CA VAL A 348 2.70 -8.65 15.67
C VAL A 348 2.56 -7.14 15.42
N THR A 349 1.46 -6.74 14.78
CA THR A 349 0.99 -5.35 14.89
C THR A 349 0.58 -5.22 16.33
N THR A 350 1.58 -4.94 17.13
CA THR A 350 1.43 -4.36 18.44
C THR A 350 0.54 -3.15 18.18
N SER A 351 -0.75 -3.25 18.50
CA SER A 351 -1.63 -2.12 18.40
C SER A 351 -1.06 -0.99 19.29
N ALA A 352 -1.51 0.23 19.05
CA ALA A 352 -1.42 1.33 20.01
C ALA A 352 -1.33 0.92 21.48
N THR A 353 -2.30 0.10 21.88
CA THR A 353 -2.52 -0.37 23.23
C THR A 353 -1.52 -1.45 23.67
N ASP A 354 -0.80 -2.08 22.72
CA ASP A 354 0.18 -3.12 22.99
C ASP A 354 1.60 -2.54 23.16
N LEU A 355 2.00 -1.45 22.48
CA LEU A 355 3.38 -0.98 22.54
C LEU A 355 3.68 -0.37 23.91
N ALA A 356 2.78 0.47 24.41
CA ALA A 356 2.85 0.98 25.78
C ALA A 356 2.91 -0.15 26.81
N LYS A 357 2.05 -1.18 26.66
CA LYS A 357 2.06 -2.36 27.55
C LYS A 357 3.37 -3.14 27.46
N LEU A 358 3.99 -3.24 26.28
CA LEU A 358 5.28 -3.90 26.11
C LEU A 358 6.39 -3.10 26.79
N LEU A 359 6.38 -1.77 26.65
CA LEU A 359 7.36 -0.88 27.28
C LEU A 359 7.27 -0.88 28.81
N THR A 360 6.09 -1.14 29.38
CA THR A 360 5.89 -1.24 30.84
C THR A 360 6.21 -2.61 31.44
N ARG A 361 6.61 -3.61 30.63
CA ARG A 361 6.97 -4.94 31.17
C ARG A 361 8.32 -4.90 31.89
N ASP A 362 8.39 -5.60 33.02
CA ASP A 362 9.65 -5.91 33.68
C ASP A 362 10.54 -6.73 32.74
N ARG A 363 11.80 -6.29 32.62
CA ARG A 363 12.79 -6.87 31.72
C ARG A 363 13.83 -7.63 32.53
N ASN A 364 14.10 -8.87 32.11
CA ASN A 364 15.15 -9.70 32.70
C ASN A 364 16.49 -9.40 32.00
N GLY A 365 17.49 -9.01 32.78
CA GLY A 365 18.86 -8.80 32.30
C GLY A 365 19.12 -7.40 31.73
N ALA A 366 20.41 -7.08 31.60
CA ALA A 366 20.86 -5.80 31.07
C ALA A 366 20.50 -5.65 29.58
N PRO A 367 20.23 -4.42 29.09
CA PRO A 367 20.03 -4.17 27.66
C PRO A 367 21.27 -4.58 26.87
N PRO A 368 21.11 -5.02 25.59
CA PRO A 368 22.22 -5.23 24.69
C PRO A 368 23.11 -3.98 24.63
N SER A 369 24.41 -4.16 24.82
CA SER A 369 25.38 -3.08 24.71
C SER A 369 25.46 -2.59 23.25
N PRO A 370 25.51 -1.27 23.00
CA PRO A 370 25.73 -0.76 21.66
C PRO A 370 27.12 -1.20 21.15
N PRO A 371 27.26 -1.56 19.86
CA PRO A 371 28.56 -1.75 19.25
C PRO A 371 29.40 -0.48 19.34
N ALA A 372 30.72 -0.62 19.40
CA ALA A 372 31.63 0.52 19.38
C ALA A 372 31.50 1.25 18.03
N PHE A 373 31.24 2.55 18.06
CA PHE A 373 31.15 3.38 16.86
C PHE A 373 32.55 3.71 16.30
N PRO A 374 32.76 3.65 14.97
CA PRO A 374 31.81 3.19 13.95
C PRO A 374 31.71 1.66 13.85
N PHE A 375 30.55 1.18 13.40
CA PHE A 375 30.28 -0.24 13.13
C PHE A 375 29.56 -0.42 11.79
N ASP A 376 29.69 -1.61 11.21
CA ASP A 376 29.14 -1.91 9.88
C ASP A 376 27.62 -2.17 9.89
N SER A 377 27.04 -2.29 8.69
CA SER A 377 25.60 -2.52 8.53
C SER A 377 25.12 -3.85 9.11
N ALA A 378 25.97 -4.86 9.21
CA ALA A 378 25.59 -6.15 9.79
C ALA A 378 25.47 -6.03 11.32
N ALA A 379 26.44 -5.37 11.95
CA ALA A 379 26.41 -5.04 13.37
C ALA A 379 25.22 -4.12 13.71
N ALA A 380 24.91 -3.14 12.87
CA ALA A 380 23.75 -2.26 13.05
C ALA A 380 22.43 -3.03 13.05
N LYS A 381 22.19 -3.87 12.04
CA LYS A 381 20.99 -4.71 11.93
C LYS A 381 20.87 -5.69 13.09
N LYS A 382 21.99 -6.34 13.44
CA LYS A 382 22.03 -7.26 14.57
C LYS A 382 21.69 -6.53 15.87
N TYR A 383 22.29 -5.36 16.11
CA TYR A 383 22.04 -4.57 17.31
C TYR A 383 20.57 -4.11 17.40
N GLN A 384 19.99 -3.62 16.29
CA GLN A 384 18.58 -3.27 16.22
C GLN A 384 17.68 -4.48 16.57
N GLN A 385 17.95 -5.65 16.01
CA GLN A 385 17.18 -6.87 16.26
C GLN A 385 17.33 -7.37 17.72
N ASP A 386 18.55 -7.41 18.23
CA ASP A 386 18.82 -7.83 19.62
C ASP A 386 18.13 -6.87 20.61
N TYR A 387 18.20 -5.56 20.35
CA TYR A 387 17.58 -4.54 21.19
C TYR A 387 16.06 -4.61 21.14
N ALA A 388 15.47 -4.79 19.95
CA ALA A 388 14.03 -5.02 19.78
C ALA A 388 13.57 -6.26 20.56
N THR A 389 14.33 -7.36 20.48
CA THR A 389 14.06 -8.61 21.20
C THR A 389 14.10 -8.41 22.71
N TRP A 390 15.13 -7.73 23.23
CA TRP A 390 15.25 -7.41 24.66
C TRP A 390 14.14 -6.48 25.15
N LEU A 391 13.80 -5.47 24.34
CA LEU A 391 12.72 -4.52 24.63
C LEU A 391 11.33 -5.19 24.52
N GLY A 392 11.25 -6.36 23.88
CA GLY A 392 10.00 -7.09 23.65
C GLY A 392 9.10 -6.42 22.61
N VAL A 393 9.65 -5.62 21.71
CA VAL A 393 8.92 -4.86 20.69
C VAL A 393 9.40 -5.24 19.28
N PRO A 394 8.60 -5.04 18.23
CA PRO A 394 9.05 -5.33 16.87
C PRO A 394 10.05 -4.28 16.35
N THR A 395 10.93 -4.65 15.43
CA THR A 395 11.88 -3.72 14.78
C THR A 395 11.20 -2.68 13.89
N SER A 396 9.94 -2.91 13.51
CA SER A 396 9.11 -1.91 12.87
C SER A 396 7.66 -2.01 13.31
N ILE A 397 6.95 -0.89 13.29
CA ILE A 397 5.53 -0.77 13.60
C ILE A 397 4.84 0.05 12.53
N ARG A 398 3.51 -0.02 12.49
CA ARG A 398 2.69 0.87 11.67
C ARG A 398 1.71 1.64 12.56
N ASN A 399 1.66 2.96 12.42
CA ASN A 399 0.72 3.79 13.17
C ASN A 399 -0.66 3.88 12.48
N HIS A 400 -1.60 4.55 13.15
CA HIS A 400 -2.98 4.75 12.67
C HIS A 400 -3.08 5.62 11.41
N ALA A 401 -2.06 6.43 11.12
CA ALA A 401 -1.96 7.21 9.88
C ALA A 401 -1.31 6.40 8.73
N GLY A 402 -1.07 5.09 8.93
CA GLY A 402 -0.47 4.22 7.92
C GLY A 402 1.03 4.39 7.77
N GLN A 403 1.70 5.17 8.62
CA GLN A 403 3.16 5.36 8.58
C GLN A 403 3.85 4.13 9.17
N GLU A 404 4.84 3.62 8.47
CA GLU A 404 5.78 2.64 9.01
C GLU A 404 6.88 3.36 9.77
N LEU A 405 7.18 2.89 10.98
CA LEU A 405 8.28 3.41 11.80
C LEU A 405 9.22 2.27 12.18
N VAL A 406 10.52 2.54 12.20
CA VAL A 406 11.57 1.56 12.53
C VAL A 406 12.21 1.90 13.87
N LEU A 407 12.52 0.87 14.66
CA LEU A 407 13.17 1.02 15.96
C LEU A 407 14.61 1.47 15.76
N VAL A 408 15.00 2.58 16.36
CA VAL A 408 16.38 3.04 16.42
C VAL A 408 16.87 2.81 17.85
N PRO A 409 17.83 1.88 18.06
CA PRO A 409 18.34 1.60 19.40
C PRO A 409 19.24 2.76 19.90
N PRO A 410 19.39 2.93 21.23
CA PRO A 410 20.28 3.94 21.80
C PRO A 410 21.75 3.65 21.47
N GLY A 411 22.62 4.62 21.67
CA GLY A 411 24.03 4.45 21.36
C GLY A 411 24.84 5.71 21.59
N GLN A 412 26.14 5.61 21.29
CA GLN A 412 27.03 6.75 21.29
C GLN A 412 27.71 6.87 19.92
N PHE A 413 27.80 8.09 19.40
CA PHE A 413 28.42 8.35 18.12
C PHE A 413 29.14 9.70 18.11
N LEU A 414 29.94 9.92 17.08
CA LEU A 414 30.54 11.21 16.80
C LEU A 414 29.64 11.98 15.84
N MET A 415 28.93 12.99 16.35
CA MET A 415 28.02 13.84 15.58
C MET A 415 28.80 14.96 14.92
N GLY A 416 28.44 15.34 13.70
CA GLY A 416 29.17 16.32 12.88
C GLY A 416 30.15 15.68 11.89
N SER A 417 30.96 16.50 11.21
CA SER A 417 31.84 16.06 10.12
C SER A 417 33.33 16.29 10.44
N PRO A 418 34.24 15.39 10.02
CA PRO A 418 35.69 15.61 10.06
C PRO A 418 36.09 16.94 9.42
N ALA A 419 37.19 17.54 9.89
CA ALA A 419 37.60 18.87 9.45
C ALA A 419 37.91 18.96 7.94
N ASP A 420 38.29 17.83 7.34
CA ASP A 420 38.66 17.62 5.95
C ASP A 420 37.55 16.96 5.10
N GLU A 421 36.35 16.72 5.65
CA GLU A 421 35.24 16.14 4.89
C GLU A 421 34.81 17.08 3.74
N PRO A 422 34.82 16.62 2.48
CA PRO A 422 34.43 17.47 1.36
C PRO A 422 32.96 17.93 1.46
N GLY A 423 32.73 19.23 1.32
CA GLY A 423 31.41 19.84 1.45
C GLY A 423 31.05 20.27 2.88
N ARG A 424 31.93 20.07 3.87
CA ARG A 424 31.76 20.58 5.23
C ARG A 424 31.53 22.09 5.26
N ASN A 425 30.52 22.54 6.00
CA ASN A 425 30.18 23.96 6.15
C ASN A 425 30.20 24.43 7.61
N ASN A 426 31.41 24.56 8.17
CA ASN A 426 31.55 25.02 9.56
C ASN A 426 31.26 26.51 9.75
N SER A 427 31.53 27.33 8.72
CA SER A 427 31.43 28.79 8.82
C SER A 427 30.00 29.29 8.97
N ASN A 428 29.03 28.59 8.36
CA ASN A 428 27.63 29.00 8.41
C ASN A 428 26.80 28.15 9.36
N TYR A 429 27.12 26.85 9.49
CA TYR A 429 26.22 25.90 10.13
C TYR A 429 26.84 25.06 11.26
N ASP A 430 28.13 25.24 11.57
CA ASP A 430 28.86 24.52 12.63
C ASP A 430 28.65 22.99 12.59
N GLU A 431 29.51 22.30 11.84
CA GLU A 431 29.51 20.84 11.73
C GLU A 431 30.63 20.23 12.59
N THR A 432 31.03 20.91 13.66
CA THR A 432 32.11 20.48 14.55
C THR A 432 31.81 19.11 15.16
N GLN A 433 32.77 18.20 15.04
CA GLN A 433 32.64 16.87 15.61
C GLN A 433 32.65 16.89 17.13
N HIS A 434 31.67 16.23 17.74
CA HIS A 434 31.56 16.07 19.18
C HIS A 434 30.84 14.77 19.55
N PRO A 435 31.15 14.16 20.71
CA PRO A 435 30.53 12.90 21.09
C PRO A 435 29.11 13.13 21.62
N VAL A 436 28.17 12.31 21.16
CA VAL A 436 26.77 12.32 21.59
C VAL A 436 26.36 10.93 22.03
N ARG A 437 25.68 10.86 23.19
CA ARG A 437 25.09 9.63 23.72
C ARG A 437 23.57 9.75 23.77
N LEU A 438 22.88 8.91 23.00
CA LEU A 438 21.44 8.68 23.11
C LEU A 438 21.21 7.50 24.06
N THR A 439 20.39 7.70 25.07
CA THR A 439 20.17 6.71 26.15
C THR A 439 18.84 5.97 26.02
N GLN A 440 17.94 6.47 25.20
CA GLN A 440 16.62 5.90 24.98
C GLN A 440 16.50 5.44 23.52
N PRO A 441 15.85 4.29 23.28
CA PRO A 441 15.41 3.95 21.94
C PRO A 441 14.28 4.89 21.50
N PHE A 442 14.05 4.97 20.20
CA PHE A 442 12.88 5.63 19.64
C PHE A 442 12.46 4.91 18.36
N TYR A 443 11.20 5.05 17.95
CA TYR A 443 10.85 4.72 16.57
C TYR A 443 10.98 5.96 15.70
N LEU A 444 11.46 5.80 14.47
CA LEU A 444 11.51 6.88 13.47
C LEU A 444 10.76 6.43 12.21
N ALA A 445 9.95 7.32 11.63
CA ALA A 445 9.24 7.03 10.40
C ALA A 445 10.23 6.62 9.30
N ARG A 446 9.93 5.48 8.66
CA ARG A 446 10.73 4.85 7.61
C ARG A 446 10.99 5.80 6.44
N HIS A 447 10.00 6.65 6.17
CA HIS A 447 9.93 7.60 5.07
C HIS A 447 9.63 9.01 5.62
N GLU A 448 9.82 10.04 4.81
CA GLU A 448 9.20 11.34 5.08
C GLU A 448 7.66 11.20 5.13
N THR A 449 7.01 12.12 5.85
CA THR A 449 5.54 12.16 5.89
C THR A 449 5.02 12.46 4.49
N THR A 450 4.10 11.63 4.00
CA THR A 450 3.65 11.74 2.61
C THR A 450 2.50 12.74 2.44
N VAL A 451 2.27 13.19 1.21
CA VAL A 451 1.11 14.02 0.85
C VAL A 451 -0.21 13.34 1.25
N GLY A 452 -0.35 12.03 1.05
CA GLY A 452 -1.55 11.28 1.42
C GLY A 452 -1.78 11.26 2.94
N GLN A 453 -0.71 11.04 3.71
CA GLN A 453 -0.76 11.05 5.18
C GLN A 453 -1.11 12.43 5.72
N PHE A 454 -0.47 13.47 5.21
CA PHE A 454 -0.75 14.85 5.60
C PHE A 454 -2.14 15.31 5.17
N ARG A 455 -2.63 14.87 4.00
CA ARG A 455 -4.00 15.13 3.56
C ARG A 455 -5.02 14.55 4.54
N ALA A 456 -4.84 13.32 5.01
CA ALA A 456 -5.74 12.71 5.98
C ALA A 456 -5.82 13.53 7.28
N PHE A 457 -4.70 14.08 7.75
CA PHE A 457 -4.68 15.04 8.85
C PHE A 457 -5.51 16.28 8.54
N VAL A 458 -5.23 16.94 7.41
CA VAL A 458 -5.90 18.19 7.02
C VAL A 458 -7.40 17.98 6.84
N GLU A 459 -7.83 16.89 6.20
CA GLU A 459 -9.26 16.61 5.98
C GLU A 459 -10.01 16.33 7.28
N ARG A 460 -9.39 15.63 8.24
CA ARG A 460 -10.02 15.33 9.53
C ARG A 460 -10.10 16.52 10.47
N THR A 461 -9.13 17.44 10.38
CA THR A 461 -9.00 18.56 11.32
C THR A 461 -9.41 19.90 10.72
N GLN A 462 -9.61 19.94 9.40
CA GLN A 462 -9.79 21.18 8.62
C GLN A 462 -8.61 22.15 8.81
N TYR A 463 -7.41 21.61 9.04
CA TYR A 463 -6.22 22.40 9.30
C TYR A 463 -5.80 23.21 8.07
N VAL A 464 -5.50 24.49 8.28
CA VAL A 464 -4.98 25.41 7.26
C VAL A 464 -3.51 25.64 7.55
N THR A 465 -2.60 25.32 6.62
CA THR A 465 -1.15 25.42 6.87
C THR A 465 -0.65 26.84 6.91
N ASP A 466 0.53 27.07 7.48
CA ASP A 466 1.18 28.39 7.44
C ASP A 466 1.39 28.90 5.99
N GLY A 467 1.73 28.01 5.06
CA GLY A 467 1.82 28.36 3.63
C GLY A 467 0.48 28.82 3.04
N GLU A 468 -0.63 28.22 3.47
CA GLU A 468 -1.97 28.66 3.05
C GLU A 468 -2.38 29.99 3.72
N ARG A 469 -2.06 30.20 5.00
CA ARG A 469 -2.38 31.43 5.73
C ARG A 469 -1.58 32.64 5.26
N ASN A 470 -0.34 32.43 4.84
CA ASN A 470 0.60 33.48 4.44
C ASN A 470 0.67 33.69 2.92
N ASP A 471 -0.29 33.16 2.17
CA ASP A 471 -0.35 33.23 0.71
C ASP A 471 0.96 32.79 0.04
N GLY A 472 1.46 31.59 0.34
CA GLY A 472 2.64 31.05 -0.31
C GLY A 472 3.76 30.62 0.62
N GLY A 473 4.55 29.66 0.16
CA GLY A 473 5.89 29.36 0.67
C GLY A 473 6.99 29.89 -0.26
N HIS A 474 8.25 29.62 0.09
CA HIS A 474 9.38 29.90 -0.80
C HIS A 474 9.61 28.76 -1.80
N ALA A 475 10.10 29.09 -2.99
CA ALA A 475 10.44 28.11 -4.01
C ALA A 475 11.53 28.63 -4.93
N HIS A 476 12.34 27.72 -5.47
CA HIS A 476 13.23 28.01 -6.59
C HIS A 476 12.44 28.16 -7.89
N ASP A 477 12.78 29.12 -8.73
CA ASP A 477 12.42 29.08 -10.16
C ASP A 477 13.48 28.34 -10.99
N GLU A 478 13.31 28.37 -12.31
CA GLU A 478 14.22 27.82 -13.29
C GLU A 478 15.65 28.37 -13.26
N LEU A 479 15.87 29.49 -12.59
CA LEU A 479 17.18 30.11 -12.39
C LEU A 479 17.70 29.87 -10.96
N ALA A 480 17.11 28.92 -10.23
CA ALA A 480 17.36 28.65 -8.83
C ALA A 480 17.22 29.88 -7.91
N VAL A 481 16.47 30.92 -8.32
CA VAL A 481 16.26 32.10 -7.49
C VAL A 481 15.27 31.74 -6.37
N TRP A 482 15.75 31.88 -5.14
CA TRP A 482 14.97 31.63 -3.94
C TRP A 482 14.12 32.84 -3.60
N GLN A 483 12.80 32.70 -3.68
CA GLN A 483 11.87 33.77 -3.33
C GLN A 483 10.53 33.22 -2.88
N HIS A 484 9.77 34.05 -2.17
CA HIS A 484 8.37 33.78 -1.87
C HIS A 484 7.56 33.66 -3.16
N ARG A 485 6.67 32.66 -3.21
CA ARG A 485 5.82 32.37 -4.36
C ARG A 485 4.35 32.42 -3.93
N PRO A 486 3.64 33.52 -4.25
CA PRO A 486 2.23 33.66 -3.91
C PRO A 486 1.38 32.47 -4.35
N GLY A 487 0.45 32.06 -3.49
CA GLY A 487 -0.48 30.97 -3.74
C GLY A 487 0.13 29.56 -3.80
N THR A 488 1.41 29.36 -3.44
CA THR A 488 2.01 28.02 -3.31
C THR A 488 1.73 27.41 -1.94
N CYS A 489 1.43 26.12 -1.90
CA CYS A 489 1.23 25.39 -0.65
C CYS A 489 1.44 23.88 -0.88
N TRP A 490 1.24 23.08 0.16
CA TRP A 490 1.41 21.62 0.07
C TRP A 490 0.52 20.97 -1.01
N ARG A 491 -0.65 21.55 -1.32
CA ARG A 491 -1.55 21.09 -2.41
C ARG A 491 -1.11 21.57 -3.79
N ARG A 492 -0.45 22.72 -3.86
CA ARG A 492 -0.01 23.37 -5.09
C ARG A 492 1.44 23.84 -4.91
N PRO A 493 2.41 22.93 -4.92
CA PRO A 493 3.78 23.23 -4.52
C PRO A 493 4.55 24.09 -5.55
N GLY A 494 4.01 24.26 -6.75
CA GLY A 494 4.55 25.19 -7.75
C GLY A 494 5.71 24.61 -8.58
N TYR A 495 5.85 23.29 -8.65
CA TYR A 495 6.81 22.64 -9.57
C TYR A 495 6.37 22.80 -11.03
N ALA A 496 7.34 22.68 -11.94
CA ALA A 496 7.05 22.76 -13.37
C ALA A 496 6.12 21.61 -13.80
N ALA A 497 5.12 21.95 -14.62
CA ALA A 497 4.23 20.96 -15.21
C ALA A 497 5.02 19.92 -16.02
N PRO A 498 4.56 18.65 -16.08
CA PRO A 498 3.27 18.15 -15.60
C PRO A 498 3.28 17.68 -14.13
N LEU A 499 4.34 17.91 -13.36
CA LEU A 499 4.43 17.33 -12.02
C LEU A 499 3.41 17.95 -11.05
N SER A 500 2.58 17.08 -10.48
CA SER A 500 1.86 17.32 -9.24
C SER A 500 2.27 16.24 -8.25
N LEU A 501 2.48 16.59 -6.99
CA LEU A 501 2.81 15.61 -5.96
C LEU A 501 1.61 14.70 -5.70
N ALA A 502 1.76 13.42 -6.00
CA ALA A 502 0.81 12.36 -5.63
C ALA A 502 0.99 11.95 -4.17
N ASP A 503 0.06 11.15 -3.64
CA ASP A 503 -0.02 10.75 -2.23
C ASP A 503 1.21 10.06 -1.66
N VAL A 504 2.02 9.48 -2.54
CA VAL A 504 3.25 8.76 -2.24
C VAL A 504 4.49 9.67 -2.18
N HIS A 505 4.38 10.94 -2.53
CA HIS A 505 5.49 11.90 -2.44
C HIS A 505 5.58 12.50 -1.04
N PRO A 506 6.74 13.00 -0.61
CA PRO A 506 6.86 13.74 0.64
C PRO A 506 6.00 15.00 0.60
N VAL A 507 5.35 15.33 1.71
CA VAL A 507 4.67 16.61 1.85
C VAL A 507 5.72 17.73 1.95
N VAL A 508 5.49 18.82 1.21
CA VAL A 508 6.35 20.02 1.17
C VAL A 508 5.52 21.26 1.42
N HIS A 509 6.15 22.45 1.50
CA HIS A 509 5.47 23.70 1.87
C HIS A 509 4.69 23.56 3.19
N VAL A 510 5.30 22.81 4.11
CA VAL A 510 4.90 22.70 5.50
C VAL A 510 5.95 23.37 6.35
N SER A 511 5.52 24.11 7.36
CA SER A 511 6.38 24.74 8.34
C SER A 511 6.65 23.80 9.51
N HIS A 512 7.57 24.17 10.41
CA HIS A 512 7.76 23.44 11.65
C HIS A 512 6.48 23.42 12.48
N THR A 513 5.69 24.51 12.49
CA THR A 513 4.43 24.52 13.24
C THR A 513 3.37 23.59 12.64
N ASP A 514 3.33 23.45 11.32
CA ASP A 514 2.47 22.49 10.62
C ASP A 514 2.88 21.05 10.95
N ALA A 515 4.19 20.78 10.93
CA ALA A 515 4.75 19.47 11.28
C ALA A 515 4.46 19.09 12.75
N VAL A 516 4.60 20.02 13.69
CA VAL A 516 4.22 19.83 15.09
C VAL A 516 2.72 19.63 15.26
N ALA A 517 1.89 20.35 14.50
CA ALA A 517 0.44 20.15 14.51
C ALA A 517 0.05 18.75 14.02
N TYR A 518 0.73 18.23 13.00
CA TYR A 518 0.58 16.86 12.54
C TYR A 518 0.98 15.85 13.64
N CYS A 519 2.12 16.05 14.31
CA CYS A 519 2.52 15.20 15.45
C CYS A 519 1.50 15.24 16.59
N ARG A 520 0.93 16.41 16.90
CA ARG A 520 -0.16 16.53 17.90
C ARG A 520 -1.39 15.75 17.49
N TRP A 521 -1.82 15.88 16.25
CA TRP A 521 -2.94 15.10 15.72
C TRP A 521 -2.68 13.59 15.83
N LEU A 522 -1.45 13.14 15.55
CA LEU A 522 -1.06 11.74 15.74
C LEU A 522 -1.16 11.31 17.21
N ASN A 523 -0.78 12.16 18.16
CA ASN A 523 -0.93 11.90 19.59
C ASN A 523 -2.40 11.81 19.99
N ASP A 524 -3.22 12.76 19.55
CA ASP A 524 -4.65 12.85 19.89
C ASP A 524 -5.49 11.68 19.32
N ASN A 525 -5.01 11.08 18.23
CA ASN A 525 -5.75 10.03 17.48
C ASN A 525 -5.01 8.69 17.48
N GLY A 526 -3.90 8.59 18.20
CA GLY A 526 -2.97 7.47 18.07
C GLY A 526 -2.86 6.59 19.28
N MET A 527 -1.63 6.21 19.57
CA MET A 527 -1.31 5.15 20.50
C MET A 527 -1.31 5.68 21.93
N ASP A 528 -2.20 5.16 22.80
CA ASP A 528 -2.18 5.51 24.22
C ASP A 528 -0.78 5.29 24.81
N SER A 529 -0.24 6.30 25.51
CA SER A 529 1.03 6.25 26.25
C SER A 529 2.35 6.22 25.45
N VAL A 530 2.35 6.60 24.17
CA VAL A 530 3.58 6.96 23.44
C VAL A 530 3.46 8.36 22.84
N ARG A 531 4.59 9.05 22.68
CA ARG A 531 4.63 10.45 22.26
C ARG A 531 5.22 10.58 20.86
N TYR A 532 4.39 10.95 19.90
CA TYR A 532 4.80 11.42 18.58
C TYR A 532 5.40 12.83 18.69
N ASP A 533 6.55 13.01 18.06
CA ASP A 533 7.25 14.29 17.95
C ASP A 533 8.14 14.30 16.70
N LEU A 534 8.77 15.42 16.39
CA LEU A 534 9.90 15.43 15.45
C LEU A 534 11.16 14.84 16.10
N PRO A 535 12.03 14.15 15.34
CA PRO A 535 13.32 13.71 15.87
C PRO A 535 14.13 14.92 16.36
N THR A 536 14.94 14.74 17.41
CA THR A 536 15.98 15.74 17.69
C THR A 536 17.02 15.69 16.57
N GLU A 537 17.82 16.74 16.45
CA GLU A 537 18.89 16.76 15.44
C GLU A 537 19.88 15.59 15.63
N ALA A 538 20.19 15.27 16.88
CA ALA A 538 21.06 14.15 17.23
C ALA A 538 20.44 12.78 16.94
N GLU A 539 19.14 12.60 17.23
CA GLU A 539 18.42 11.39 16.86
C GLU A 539 18.39 11.19 15.35
N TRP A 540 18.13 12.27 14.59
CA TRP A 540 18.11 12.22 13.14
C TRP A 540 19.48 11.81 12.57
N GLU A 541 20.58 12.42 13.03
CA GLU A 541 21.91 12.10 12.51
C GLU A 541 22.35 10.67 12.90
N TRP A 542 22.06 10.25 14.14
CA TRP A 542 22.31 8.87 14.57
C TRP A 542 21.57 7.85 13.70
N ALA A 543 20.30 8.12 13.44
CA ALA A 543 19.44 7.27 12.64
C ALA A 543 19.88 7.24 11.16
N CYS A 544 20.25 8.40 10.59
CA CYS A 544 20.80 8.52 9.24
C CYS A 544 22.09 7.71 9.09
N ARG A 545 23.03 7.87 10.03
CA ARG A 545 24.34 7.18 10.01
C ARG A 545 24.22 5.68 10.19
N ALA A 546 23.26 5.20 10.97
CA ALA A 546 23.03 3.77 11.21
C ALA A 546 24.33 2.98 11.52
N GLY A 547 25.23 3.57 12.32
CA GLY A 547 26.48 2.96 12.76
C GLY A 547 27.76 3.44 12.09
N ILE A 548 27.70 4.09 10.92
CA ILE A 548 28.92 4.47 10.20
C ILE A 548 29.32 5.95 10.39
N ALA A 549 30.62 6.22 10.24
CA ALA A 549 31.22 7.56 10.40
C ALA A 549 31.50 8.27 9.07
N THR A 550 31.14 7.67 7.94
CA THR A 550 31.42 8.21 6.61
C THR A 550 30.52 9.40 6.26
N ARG A 551 30.89 10.09 5.18
CA ARG A 551 30.20 11.26 4.64
C ARG A 551 28.73 11.00 4.32
N PHE A 552 28.43 9.88 3.66
CA PHE A 552 27.08 9.40 3.37
C PHE A 552 26.82 8.09 4.11
N TRP A 553 25.56 7.72 4.35
CA TRP A 553 25.24 6.43 4.99
C TRP A 553 25.61 5.22 4.10
N TRP A 554 25.94 5.44 2.82
CA TRP A 554 26.44 4.42 1.90
C TRP A 554 27.96 4.43 1.69
N GLY A 555 28.70 5.29 2.40
CA GLY A 555 30.16 5.42 2.29
C GLY A 555 30.60 6.85 2.00
N ASP A 556 31.87 7.03 1.61
CA ASP A 556 32.45 8.36 1.34
C ASP A 556 32.34 8.81 -0.12
N VAL A 557 32.05 7.87 -1.01
CA VAL A 557 31.97 8.12 -2.45
C VAL A 557 30.57 8.55 -2.83
N ILE A 558 30.48 9.65 -3.59
CA ILE A 558 29.22 10.10 -4.19
C ILE A 558 28.70 8.99 -5.10
N ASP A 559 27.42 8.62 -4.94
CA ASP A 559 26.77 7.69 -5.85
C ASP A 559 26.48 8.37 -7.18
N ALA A 560 26.92 7.75 -8.28
CA ALA A 560 26.63 8.20 -9.65
C ALA A 560 25.59 7.30 -10.33
N THR A 561 24.94 6.39 -9.58
CA THR A 561 23.96 5.45 -10.14
C THR A 561 22.53 5.97 -10.09
N GLY A 562 22.25 7.00 -9.28
CA GLY A 562 20.91 7.54 -9.07
C GLY A 562 20.01 6.62 -8.24
N LYS A 563 20.58 5.70 -7.45
CA LYS A 563 19.83 4.64 -6.74
C LYS A 563 19.72 4.84 -5.22
N VAL A 564 20.41 5.84 -4.67
CA VAL A 564 20.54 5.99 -3.21
C VAL A 564 19.98 7.31 -2.67
N ALA A 565 19.78 8.31 -3.52
CA ALA A 565 19.28 9.63 -3.14
C ALA A 565 18.74 10.37 -4.38
N ASN A 566 17.75 11.23 -4.15
CA ASN A 566 17.27 12.24 -5.10
C ASN A 566 18.01 13.56 -4.86
N VAL A 567 18.77 14.06 -5.84
CA VAL A 567 19.55 15.30 -5.75
C VAL A 567 19.56 16.02 -7.08
N GLY A 568 20.09 17.24 -7.14
CA GLY A 568 20.15 18.01 -8.37
C GLY A 568 21.03 17.30 -9.41
N ASP A 569 20.41 16.84 -10.50
CA ASP A 569 21.03 15.95 -11.48
C ASP A 569 20.69 16.36 -12.93
N THR A 570 20.96 15.48 -13.90
CA THR A 570 20.62 15.74 -15.30
C THR A 570 19.11 15.80 -15.54
N LYS A 571 18.28 15.11 -14.74
CA LYS A 571 16.83 15.19 -14.88
C LYS A 571 16.29 16.56 -14.49
N LEU A 572 16.83 17.15 -13.42
CA LEU A 572 16.55 18.55 -13.08
C LEU A 572 16.94 19.50 -14.23
N ARG A 573 18.09 19.28 -14.88
CA ARG A 573 18.54 20.09 -16.03
C ARG A 573 17.60 20.01 -17.23
N GLU A 574 17.06 18.83 -17.51
CA GLU A 574 16.12 18.64 -18.62
C GLU A 574 14.88 19.53 -18.45
N VAL A 575 14.39 19.65 -17.22
CA VAL A 575 13.21 20.47 -16.90
C VAL A 575 13.56 21.95 -16.74
N HIS A 576 14.74 22.24 -16.18
CA HIS A 576 15.26 23.58 -15.96
C HIS A 576 16.63 23.77 -16.62
N PRO A 577 16.70 23.97 -17.96
CA PRO A 577 17.97 24.03 -18.70
C PRO A 577 18.93 25.11 -18.21
N LYS A 578 18.38 26.20 -17.66
CA LYS A 578 19.12 27.37 -17.16
C LYS A 578 19.49 27.29 -15.68
N TRP A 579 19.27 26.15 -15.01
CA TRP A 579 19.53 25.99 -13.59
C TRP A 579 21.01 26.28 -13.24
N PRO A 580 21.38 27.36 -12.53
CA PRO A 580 22.77 27.78 -12.48
C PRO A 580 23.65 26.91 -11.56
N ARG A 581 23.05 26.13 -10.66
CA ARG A 581 23.81 25.30 -9.71
C ARG A 581 24.43 24.10 -10.42
N GLU A 582 25.54 23.62 -9.87
CA GLU A 582 26.13 22.34 -10.24
C GLU A 582 25.09 21.22 -10.06
N ILE A 583 25.13 20.24 -10.95
CA ILE A 583 24.29 19.06 -10.92
C ILE A 583 25.14 17.83 -11.12
N MET A 584 24.65 16.71 -10.62
CA MET A 584 25.28 15.42 -10.84
C MET A 584 25.15 14.99 -12.31
N PRO A 585 26.22 14.44 -12.92
CA PRO A 585 26.16 13.81 -14.24
C PRO A 585 25.51 12.41 -14.16
N MET A 586 24.35 12.33 -13.52
CA MET A 586 23.53 11.12 -13.39
C MET A 586 22.05 11.47 -13.62
N ASN A 587 21.21 10.45 -13.75
CA ASN A 587 19.76 10.60 -13.85
C ASN A 587 19.10 9.66 -12.83
N ASP A 588 18.54 10.22 -11.78
CA ASP A 588 17.80 9.49 -10.75
C ASP A 588 16.31 9.30 -11.09
N GLY A 589 15.87 9.87 -12.23
CA GLY A 589 14.50 9.80 -12.74
C GLY A 589 13.60 10.96 -12.31
N HIS A 590 14.04 11.84 -11.40
CA HIS A 590 13.19 12.80 -10.72
C HIS A 590 13.79 14.22 -10.69
N ALA A 591 13.18 15.15 -11.43
CA ALA A 591 13.61 16.57 -11.43
C ALA A 591 13.25 17.34 -10.14
N PHE A 592 12.37 16.79 -9.32
CA PHE A 592 11.75 17.38 -8.13
C PHE A 592 11.58 16.26 -7.08
N PRO A 593 10.82 16.40 -5.97
CA PRO A 593 10.66 15.29 -5.04
C PRO A 593 10.16 14.02 -5.74
N ALA A 594 10.73 12.90 -5.34
CA ALA A 594 10.37 11.57 -5.79
C ALA A 594 9.36 10.94 -4.81
N PRO A 595 8.63 9.88 -5.22
CA PRO A 595 7.90 9.05 -4.27
C PRO A 595 8.82 8.56 -3.15
N VAL A 596 8.34 8.57 -1.91
CA VAL A 596 9.14 8.10 -0.77
C VAL A 596 9.42 6.60 -0.88
N GLY A 597 10.56 6.17 -0.36
CA GLY A 597 10.92 4.75 -0.21
C GLY A 597 11.46 4.08 -1.48
N ILE A 598 11.59 4.80 -2.60
CA ILE A 598 12.07 4.21 -3.87
C ILE A 598 13.60 4.03 -3.89
N TYR A 599 14.34 4.85 -3.14
CA TYR A 599 15.78 4.75 -3.01
C TYR A 599 16.15 3.73 -1.94
N ARG A 600 17.39 3.23 -1.98
CA ARG A 600 17.84 2.21 -1.03
C ARG A 600 17.79 2.71 0.42
N ALA A 601 17.39 1.84 1.35
CA ALA A 601 17.42 2.12 2.78
C ALA A 601 18.81 1.99 3.39
N ASN A 602 19.05 2.70 4.51
CA ASN A 602 20.23 2.51 5.34
C ASN A 602 20.13 1.25 6.24
N ALA A 603 21.13 1.02 7.10
CA ALA A 603 21.20 -0.20 7.90
C ALA A 603 20.10 -0.36 8.97
N PHE A 604 19.45 0.74 9.40
CA PHE A 604 18.26 0.70 10.27
C PHE A 604 16.95 0.59 9.50
N GLY A 605 17.00 0.59 8.16
CA GLY A 605 15.83 0.50 7.31
C GLY A 605 15.13 1.83 7.06
N LEU A 606 15.84 2.95 7.15
CA LEU A 606 15.34 4.29 6.81
C LEU A 606 15.67 4.63 5.36
N HIS A 607 14.69 5.17 4.64
CA HIS A 607 14.85 5.67 3.28
C HIS A 607 14.95 7.20 3.29
N ASP A 608 15.53 7.73 2.22
CA ASP A 608 15.47 9.16 1.85
C ASP A 608 15.97 10.12 2.93
N THR A 609 16.80 9.63 3.86
CA THR A 609 17.44 10.50 4.87
C THR A 609 18.43 11.47 4.21
N LEU A 610 18.93 11.17 3.02
CA LEU A 610 19.80 12.06 2.26
C LEU A 610 19.16 12.33 0.89
N GLY A 611 18.94 13.60 0.57
CA GLY A 611 18.24 14.03 -0.65
C GLY A 611 16.72 14.06 -0.51
N ASN A 612 16.03 14.07 -1.65
CA ASN A 612 14.58 14.20 -1.79
C ASN A 612 14.03 15.53 -1.24
N VAL A 613 13.84 15.67 0.07
CA VAL A 613 13.48 16.94 0.73
C VAL A 613 14.23 17.11 2.04
N TRP A 614 14.49 18.35 2.43
CA TRP A 614 14.96 18.67 3.78
C TRP A 614 13.92 18.25 4.82
N GLU A 615 14.38 17.97 6.03
CA GLU A 615 13.50 17.51 7.10
C GLU A 615 13.66 18.30 8.38
N PHE A 616 12.55 18.83 8.90
CA PHE A 616 12.51 19.46 10.21
C PHE A 616 12.83 18.50 11.35
N CYS A 617 13.67 18.96 12.27
CA CYS A 617 13.91 18.39 13.59
C CYS A 617 13.25 19.25 14.68
N SER A 618 13.04 18.69 15.87
CA SER A 618 12.53 19.42 17.05
C SER A 618 13.57 20.33 17.70
N THR A 619 14.86 20.09 17.45
CA THR A 619 15.97 20.85 18.06
C THR A 619 16.02 22.27 17.53
N ARG A 620 16.04 23.25 18.45
CA ARG A 620 16.44 24.62 18.15
C ARG A 620 17.91 24.69 17.76
N PHE A 621 18.18 25.21 16.56
CA PHE A 621 19.49 25.21 15.93
C PHE A 621 20.49 26.12 16.64
N GLY A 622 21.67 25.59 16.97
CA GLY A 622 22.72 26.33 17.64
C GLY A 622 24.09 25.71 17.45
N LYS A 623 25.09 26.30 18.12
CA LYS A 623 26.47 25.79 18.11
C LYS A 623 26.53 24.43 18.77
N TYR A 624 27.33 23.54 18.19
CA TYR A 624 27.59 22.27 18.82
C TYR A 624 28.47 22.44 20.07
N PRO A 625 28.20 21.67 21.12
CA PRO A 625 29.11 21.55 22.26
C PRO A 625 30.37 20.82 21.83
N THR A 626 31.48 21.02 22.53
CA THR A 626 32.74 20.28 22.27
C THR A 626 32.85 19.01 23.11
N GLU A 627 32.15 18.97 24.24
CA GLU A 627 32.16 17.86 25.20
C GLU A 627 31.06 16.83 24.91
N LEU A 628 31.18 15.66 25.55
CA LEU A 628 30.14 14.63 25.50
C LEU A 628 28.80 15.18 25.98
N THR A 629 27.78 15.08 25.13
CA THR A 629 26.40 15.37 25.51
C THR A 629 25.53 14.13 25.53
N THR A 630 24.58 14.10 26.46
CA THR A 630 23.65 12.98 26.62
C THR A 630 22.23 13.46 26.32
N ASN A 631 21.59 12.86 25.32
CA ASN A 631 20.28 13.26 24.76
C ASN A 631 20.16 14.79 24.53
N PRO A 632 21.03 15.40 23.70
CA PRO A 632 20.96 16.85 23.47
C PRO A 632 19.59 17.24 22.89
N GLY A 633 18.99 18.28 23.48
CA GLY A 633 17.73 18.89 23.05
C GLY A 633 18.00 20.16 22.24
N ASP A 634 17.46 21.28 22.69
CA ASP A 634 17.68 22.60 22.10
C ASP A 634 19.10 23.11 22.33
N LEU A 635 19.74 23.63 21.27
CA LEU A 635 21.09 24.19 21.34
C LEU A 635 21.08 25.73 21.50
N ALA A 636 20.07 26.41 20.95
CA ALA A 636 19.88 27.85 21.11
C ALA A 636 18.37 28.21 21.03
N PRO A 637 17.68 28.40 22.17
CA PRO A 637 16.22 28.51 22.22
C PRO A 637 15.59 29.64 21.39
N ASP A 638 16.35 30.68 21.06
CA ASP A 638 15.94 31.87 20.32
C ASP A 638 16.08 31.74 18.78
N ARG A 639 16.70 30.66 18.30
CA ARG A 639 16.97 30.42 16.88
C ARG A 639 15.85 29.62 16.20
N GLY A 640 15.97 29.45 14.88
CA GLY A 640 15.14 28.54 14.10
C GLY A 640 15.33 27.07 14.50
N PHE A 641 14.65 26.18 13.82
CA PHE A 641 14.73 24.74 14.04
C PHE A 641 15.72 24.11 13.06
N ALA A 642 16.48 23.12 13.53
CA ALA A 642 17.40 22.39 12.68
C ALA A 642 16.63 21.67 11.56
N VAL A 643 17.17 21.73 10.34
CA VAL A 643 16.73 20.94 9.19
C VAL A 643 17.89 20.13 8.66
N ARG A 644 17.61 18.90 8.21
CA ARG A 644 18.62 17.89 7.85
C ARG A 644 18.36 17.26 6.48
N GLY A 645 19.39 16.62 5.92
CA GLY A 645 19.25 15.68 4.78
C GLY A 645 19.57 16.22 3.39
N GLY A 646 19.35 17.51 3.12
CA GLY A 646 19.39 18.02 1.75
C GLY A 646 18.11 17.70 0.97
N GLY A 647 18.03 18.06 -0.32
CA GLY A 647 16.86 17.74 -1.14
C GLY A 647 17.15 17.71 -2.64
N TRP A 648 16.12 17.50 -3.45
CA TRP A 648 16.20 17.33 -4.92
C TRP A 648 16.92 18.48 -5.66
N SER A 649 16.97 19.67 -5.07
CA SER A 649 17.60 20.86 -5.68
C SER A 649 19.04 21.13 -5.24
N ASN A 650 19.57 20.25 -4.38
CA ASN A 650 20.88 20.36 -3.76
C ASN A 650 21.92 19.47 -4.44
N THR A 651 23.20 19.79 -4.27
CA THR A 651 24.28 18.90 -4.71
C THR A 651 24.56 17.84 -3.62
N PRO A 652 25.30 16.75 -3.92
CA PRO A 652 25.69 15.78 -2.89
C PRO A 652 26.59 16.36 -1.78
N GLN A 653 27.19 17.54 -1.96
CA GLN A 653 27.90 18.26 -0.90
C GLN A 653 26.95 18.75 0.19
N ASP A 654 25.69 19.00 -0.16
CA ASP A 654 24.63 19.48 0.73
C ASP A 654 23.68 18.34 1.18
N ALA A 655 24.00 17.08 0.86
CA ALA A 655 23.20 15.91 1.23
C ALA A 655 24.07 14.85 1.93
N ARG A 656 24.83 15.27 2.95
CA ARG A 656 25.69 14.41 3.78
C ARG A 656 25.01 14.09 5.10
N CYS A 657 25.46 13.04 5.79
CA CYS A 657 24.97 12.69 7.14
C CYS A 657 25.06 13.89 8.10
N ALA A 658 26.16 14.65 8.04
CA ALA A 658 26.44 15.80 8.90
C ALA A 658 25.80 17.12 8.42
N THR A 659 25.23 17.17 7.22
CA THR A 659 24.67 18.40 6.66
C THR A 659 23.50 18.87 7.52
N ARG A 660 23.57 20.13 7.93
CA ARG A 660 22.59 20.81 8.77
C ARG A 660 22.35 22.24 8.32
N ASN A 661 21.14 22.71 8.53
CA ASN A 661 20.73 24.09 8.32
C ASN A 661 19.64 24.45 9.36
N ALA A 662 19.09 25.66 9.29
CA ALA A 662 18.04 26.11 10.19
C ALA A 662 16.95 26.90 9.47
N ASP A 663 15.70 26.62 9.81
CA ASP A 663 14.56 27.37 9.30
C ASP A 663 13.66 27.92 10.42
N PRO A 664 13.06 29.12 10.26
CA PRO A 664 12.11 29.67 11.22
C PRO A 664 10.85 28.81 11.38
N PRO A 665 10.14 28.89 12.54
CA PRO A 665 8.99 28.04 12.83
C PRO A 665 7.86 28.09 11.80
N HIS A 666 7.58 29.28 11.26
CA HIS A 666 6.50 29.54 10.31
C HIS A 666 6.95 29.58 8.85
N PHE A 667 8.23 29.31 8.60
CA PHE A 667 8.79 29.28 7.27
C PHE A 667 8.49 27.94 6.61
N CYS A 668 8.08 27.96 5.35
CA CYS A 668 7.79 26.76 4.57
C CYS A 668 8.27 26.96 3.12
N HIS A 669 8.65 25.86 2.48
CA HIS A 669 9.13 25.92 1.10
C HIS A 669 9.05 24.60 0.32
N SER A 670 9.26 24.67 -0.98
CA SER A 670 9.14 23.57 -1.95
C SER A 670 10.24 22.49 -1.87
N ASN A 671 11.03 22.47 -0.81
CA ASN A 671 12.13 21.51 -0.64
C ASN A 671 12.26 21.08 0.82
N LEU A 672 11.22 21.29 1.64
CA LEU A 672 11.22 21.01 3.07
C LEU A 672 9.93 20.32 3.47
N GLY A 673 10.11 19.15 4.05
CA GLY A 673 9.10 18.33 4.70
C GLY A 673 9.57 17.94 6.10
N PHE A 674 9.17 16.75 6.55
CA PHE A 674 9.54 16.21 7.85
C PHE A 674 9.22 14.72 7.94
N ARG A 675 9.87 14.03 8.88
CA ARG A 675 9.49 12.69 9.32
C ARG A 675 9.23 12.67 10.82
N VAL A 676 8.39 11.75 11.27
CA VAL A 676 7.91 11.68 12.66
C VAL A 676 8.69 10.64 13.46
N ALA A 677 8.96 10.91 14.73
CA ALA A 677 9.49 9.98 15.71
C ALA A 677 8.45 9.63 16.79
N ILE A 678 8.56 8.44 17.38
CA ILE A 678 7.89 8.07 18.64
C ILE A 678 8.97 7.99 19.71
N LYS A 679 8.87 8.84 20.72
CA LYS A 679 9.75 8.81 21.89
C LYS A 679 9.34 7.66 22.79
N LEU A 680 10.29 6.78 23.13
CA LEU A 680 10.07 5.69 24.07
C LEU A 680 10.75 6.03 25.38
N GLU A 681 10.00 6.04 26.47
CA GLU A 681 10.59 6.09 27.81
C GLU A 681 10.71 4.68 28.36
N VAL A 682 11.94 4.20 28.47
CA VAL A 682 12.25 2.94 29.13
C VAL A 682 12.48 3.23 30.61
N SER A 683 11.58 2.78 31.49
CA SER A 683 11.75 2.88 32.94
C SER A 683 13.04 2.17 33.37
N LYS A 684 13.82 2.83 34.23
CA LYS A 684 14.92 2.19 34.94
C LYS A 684 14.30 1.45 36.13
N ASN A 685 14.25 0.13 36.08
CA ASN A 685 14.12 -0.66 37.31
C ASN A 685 15.47 -0.72 38.01
#